data_AF-A0A8T2UBJ2-F1
#
_entry.id   AF-A0A8T2UBJ2-F1
#
_cell.length_a   1.000
_cell.length_b   1.000
_cell.length_c   1.000
_cell.angle_alpha   90.00
_cell.angle_beta   90.00
_cell.angle_gamma   90.00
#
_symmetry.space_group_name_H-M   'P 1'
#
loop_
_entity.id
_entity.type
_entity.pdbx_description
1 polymer ?
#
loop_
_entity_poly.entity_id
_entity_poly.type
_entity_poly.pdbx_seq_one_letter_code
_entity_poly.pdbx_strand_id
1 'polypeptide(L)'
;MLVQQERTKPRKCAGGPETGTSSPEHMTNGVNPPTHRQPHPLNIDFRSGFYRSQLLRKDPGRLTQKSTLIEYASDNLSKLVILGLLLLSVIILIFVKNKGDSSALLCAQPPAKNEVVNPYPKVGFRKIAKLKDKSKYKVFKADKWIIVAVSGPPTDQIRAMVKVQGWQVLAIGDSHTPANWDVRGAIFLSIEQQAALGFRILAHLPYTSYVRKSVGYLFAIQHGGKLIYDADEHASILGGSLDSVFDIALSGSQSKRETLLQYVPMANRTTVNPYIHFGQRSIWPRGFPLESVSNINPEIIYARVPSGRQYIQQGLSNGFPDVDSIFYHSRKAESESFVVRFDSHALPVSLPRGTMAPVNNINTLFHYSSFWALMLPVSVHPQVSDILRGYWAQRLLWEIGGVCAIYPPSVYREDDMQPHYFEEEKDLHDNVERLAAFLAAWTSKKGSFFKRILHLSHAMAGAGFWGIQDVTYTADWLQDLVSVGYKQPDLLVHGAANDTSPQSHLDHMEFVPLAIPSAHLGVEESGTVGYEVANLLRWNKFYGNIVLILHCTSPIDHTAIGWKMLYGRIFKSVVLLSSKNDSQFKVLQTEDSQIYRAFPEIFERYTDVDGFLFLKDYVILNYWNLLQANKSKLWNLHKVSPNEMKDNI
;
A
#
# COMPACT_ATOMS: atom_id res chain seq x y z
N MET A 1 -10.85 -42.22 -41.62
CA MET A 1 -9.41 -41.87 -41.53
C MET A 1 -9.17 -41.47 -40.08
N LEU A 2 -8.79 -42.34 -39.14
CA LEU A 2 -7.97 -43.58 -39.18
C LEU A 2 -6.44 -43.28 -39.26
N VAL A 3 -5.67 -44.02 -38.46
CA VAL A 3 -4.19 -44.15 -38.36
C VAL A 3 -3.48 -43.28 -37.29
N GLN A 4 -2.85 -43.98 -36.32
CA GLN A 4 -1.72 -43.52 -35.52
C GLN A 4 -0.41 -43.96 -36.21
N GLN A 5 0.70 -43.24 -36.02
CA GLN A 5 2.09 -43.76 -36.02
C GLN A 5 2.98 -42.64 -35.42
N GLU A 6 3.73 -42.84 -34.32
CA GLU A 6 4.89 -43.71 -34.05
C GLU A 6 6.27 -43.06 -34.32
N ARG A 7 7.30 -43.60 -33.65
CA ARG A 7 8.65 -43.02 -33.53
C ARG A 7 9.55 -43.38 -34.70
N THR A 8 10.49 -42.50 -35.05
CA THR A 8 11.79 -42.91 -35.64
C THR A 8 12.98 -42.13 -35.05
N LYS A 9 14.17 -42.75 -35.09
CA LYS A 9 15.50 -42.17 -34.79
C LYS A 9 16.51 -42.67 -35.84
N PRO A 10 17.40 -41.79 -36.34
CA PRO A 10 18.82 -42.10 -36.57
C PRO A 10 19.70 -41.33 -35.52
N ARG A 11 20.93 -41.71 -35.11
CA ARG A 11 22.19 -42.07 -35.81
C ARG A 11 22.83 -40.87 -36.56
N LYS A 12 24.16 -40.61 -36.54
CA LYS A 12 25.31 -41.30 -35.90
C LYS A 12 26.56 -40.39 -35.72
N CYS A 13 27.58 -40.95 -35.05
CA CYS A 13 28.88 -40.44 -34.55
C CYS A 13 29.89 -39.73 -35.50
N ALA A 14 30.75 -38.87 -34.91
CA ALA A 14 32.22 -38.73 -35.11
C ALA A 14 32.83 -37.81 -34.00
N GLY A 15 34.11 -37.85 -33.56
CA GLY A 15 35.16 -38.86 -33.78
C GLY A 15 36.61 -38.48 -33.34
N GLY A 16 36.97 -38.58 -32.05
CA GLY A 16 38.36 -38.73 -31.51
C GLY A 16 39.33 -37.52 -31.59
N PRO A 17 40.63 -37.66 -31.19
CA PRO A 17 41.27 -38.74 -30.39
C PRO A 17 42.28 -38.29 -29.28
N GLU A 18 42.58 -39.18 -28.29
CA GLU A 18 43.91 -39.51 -27.65
C GLU A 18 44.81 -38.39 -27.00
N THR A 19 45.77 -38.59 -26.07
CA THR A 19 46.25 -39.63 -25.10
C THR A 19 47.10 -38.89 -23.99
N GLY A 20 47.61 -39.46 -22.88
CA GLY A 20 47.51 -40.79 -22.23
C GLY A 20 48.73 -41.14 -21.33
N THR A 21 48.51 -41.73 -20.12
CA THR A 21 49.52 -42.29 -19.14
C THR A 21 50.43 -41.27 -18.40
N SER A 22 50.99 -41.53 -17.19
CA SER A 22 51.30 -42.79 -16.45
C SER A 22 51.09 -42.76 -14.90
N SER A 23 51.35 -43.90 -14.22
CA SER A 23 51.02 -44.26 -12.80
C SER A 23 52.29 -44.31 -11.89
N PRO A 24 52.36 -44.94 -10.66
CA PRO A 24 51.35 -45.59 -9.78
C PRO A 24 51.52 -45.33 -8.22
N GLU A 25 50.87 -46.18 -7.39
CA GLU A 25 51.05 -46.48 -5.93
C GLU A 25 50.35 -45.54 -4.91
N HIS A 26 49.34 -45.99 -4.12
CA HIS A 26 49.26 -46.99 -3.01
C HIS A 26 49.72 -46.43 -1.64
N MET A 27 49.02 -46.55 -0.50
CA MET A 27 47.71 -47.17 -0.11
C MET A 27 46.94 -46.21 0.88
N THR A 28 45.84 -46.49 1.60
CA THR A 28 45.00 -47.68 1.90
C THR A 28 43.57 -47.25 2.38
N ASN A 29 42.67 -48.22 2.61
CA ASN A 29 41.47 -48.20 3.51
C ASN A 29 40.22 -47.38 3.12
N GLY A 30 39.08 -48.09 3.07
CA GLY A 30 37.70 -47.56 3.10
C GLY A 30 36.93 -48.15 4.31
N VAL A 31 35.60 -48.36 4.33
CA VAL A 31 34.43 -47.83 3.58
C VAL A 31 33.16 -48.41 4.26
N ASN A 32 32.21 -47.55 4.70
CA ASN A 32 30.77 -47.80 4.91
C ASN A 32 30.27 -48.89 5.94
N PRO A 33 28.96 -48.91 6.33
CA PRO A 33 28.02 -47.84 6.70
C PRO A 33 27.27 -48.19 8.06
N PRO A 34 26.09 -47.62 8.46
CA PRO A 34 25.64 -47.59 9.88
C PRO A 34 24.38 -48.42 10.24
N THR A 35 24.00 -48.46 11.53
CA THR A 35 22.61 -48.75 12.00
C THR A 35 22.29 -48.22 13.43
N HIS A 36 21.00 -47.97 13.67
CA HIS A 36 20.30 -47.45 14.86
C HIS A 36 20.84 -47.72 16.30
N ARG A 37 20.64 -46.75 17.22
CA ARG A 37 19.55 -46.77 18.26
C ARG A 37 19.39 -45.44 19.06
N GLN A 38 18.33 -45.39 19.87
CA GLN A 38 17.70 -44.22 20.53
C GLN A 38 18.51 -43.55 21.67
N PRO A 39 18.20 -42.29 22.02
CA PRO A 39 18.41 -41.73 23.35
C PRO A 39 17.11 -41.75 24.22
N HIS A 40 17.27 -41.85 25.54
CA HIS A 40 16.21 -41.66 26.55
C HIS A 40 16.46 -40.37 27.37
N PRO A 41 15.44 -39.80 28.04
CA PRO A 41 15.53 -38.47 28.66
C PRO A 41 16.17 -38.49 30.06
N LEU A 42 16.77 -37.36 30.45
CA LEU A 42 17.13 -37.04 31.83
C LEU A 42 16.08 -36.10 32.43
N ASN A 43 15.67 -36.40 33.67
CA ASN A 43 14.58 -35.72 34.36
C ASN A 43 15.11 -34.81 35.47
N ILE A 44 14.37 -33.74 35.80
CA ILE A 44 14.74 -32.78 36.86
C ILE A 44 13.78 -32.96 38.04
N ASP A 45 14.32 -33.18 39.24
CA ASP A 45 13.60 -32.93 40.49
C ASP A 45 14.60 -32.56 41.61
N PHE A 46 14.20 -31.62 42.47
CA PHE A 46 14.83 -31.30 43.75
C PHE A 46 13.82 -30.57 44.65
N ARG A 47 13.42 -31.21 45.76
CA ARG A 47 12.54 -30.62 46.79
C ARG A 47 13.00 -30.92 48.21
N SER A 48 12.75 -29.95 49.09
CA SER A 48 12.71 -30.04 50.57
C SER A 48 14.03 -30.18 51.34
N GLY A 49 14.04 -29.70 52.60
CA GLY A 49 15.19 -29.74 53.52
C GLY A 49 15.26 -28.53 54.45
N PHE A 50 14.38 -28.45 55.46
CA PHE A 50 14.26 -27.28 56.37
C PHE A 50 14.96 -27.50 57.73
N TYR A 51 15.70 -26.50 58.19
CA TYR A 51 15.97 -26.11 59.60
C TYR A 51 16.42 -27.15 60.66
N ARG A 52 17.49 -26.80 61.39
CA ARG A 52 17.46 -26.86 62.87
C ARG A 52 18.35 -25.81 63.54
N SER A 53 17.93 -25.33 64.70
CA SER A 53 18.55 -24.26 65.50
C SER A 53 18.59 -24.63 66.98
N GLN A 54 19.67 -24.30 67.71
CA GLN A 54 19.80 -24.19 69.19
C GLN A 54 21.30 -24.09 69.57
N LEU A 55 21.73 -23.67 70.77
CA LEU A 55 21.39 -22.50 71.59
C LEU A 55 22.48 -22.32 72.68
N LEU A 56 22.72 -21.07 73.09
CA LEU A 56 23.70 -20.57 74.07
C LEU A 56 23.93 -21.35 75.39
N ARG A 57 25.20 -21.44 75.81
CA ARG A 57 25.78 -21.27 77.18
C ARG A 57 27.30 -21.03 77.00
N LYS A 58 27.93 -19.96 77.50
CA LYS A 58 28.33 -19.62 78.90
C LYS A 58 29.25 -20.68 79.54
N ASP A 59 30.29 -20.36 80.31
CA ASP A 59 30.46 -19.15 81.18
C ASP A 59 31.95 -18.62 81.26
N PRO A 60 32.53 -17.99 82.33
CA PRO A 60 33.21 -16.68 82.15
C PRO A 60 34.72 -16.56 82.55
N GLY A 61 35.39 -15.48 82.09
CA GLY A 61 36.80 -15.17 82.45
C GLY A 61 37.28 -13.73 82.20
N ARG A 62 37.32 -12.92 83.28
CA ARG A 62 38.01 -11.62 83.52
C ARG A 62 38.70 -10.80 82.38
N LEU A 63 38.25 -9.53 82.31
CA LEU A 63 39.02 -8.26 82.30
C LEU A 63 39.71 -7.69 81.03
N THR A 64 39.44 -6.39 80.85
CA THR A 64 40.31 -5.32 80.27
C THR A 64 40.88 -5.45 78.86
N GLN A 65 40.11 -4.97 77.88
CA GLN A 65 40.56 -3.84 77.05
C GLN A 65 39.36 -3.04 76.52
N LYS A 66 39.49 -1.71 76.36
CA LYS A 66 38.55 -0.90 75.58
C LYS A 66 39.05 -0.84 74.14
N SER A 67 38.60 -1.74 73.27
CA SER A 67 38.63 -1.45 71.84
C SER A 67 37.59 -0.40 71.52
N THR A 68 37.92 0.50 70.60
CA THR A 68 37.08 1.60 70.16
C THR A 68 36.17 1.18 69.03
N LEU A 69 35.08 1.92 68.83
CA LEU A 69 34.10 1.70 67.75
C LEU A 69 34.74 1.79 66.34
N ILE A 70 35.95 2.38 66.25
CA ILE A 70 36.73 2.56 65.02
C ILE A 70 37.48 1.27 64.65
N GLU A 71 38.11 0.59 65.61
CA GLU A 71 38.82 -0.69 65.38
C GLU A 71 37.84 -1.82 64.97
N TYR A 72 36.65 -1.85 65.57
CA TYR A 72 35.62 -2.79 65.11
C TYR A 72 35.19 -2.52 63.66
N ALA A 73 35.25 -1.27 63.21
CA ALA A 73 34.85 -0.86 61.87
C ALA A 73 35.92 -1.11 60.80
N SER A 74 37.22 -1.05 61.13
CA SER A 74 38.29 -1.49 60.22
C SER A 74 38.20 -2.99 59.94
N ASP A 75 38.13 -3.78 61.02
CA ASP A 75 38.30 -5.23 60.95
C ASP A 75 37.06 -5.95 60.38
N ASN A 76 35.93 -5.24 60.33
CA ASN A 76 34.66 -5.71 59.78
C ASN A 76 34.17 -4.87 58.59
N LEU A 77 35.05 -4.07 57.95
CA LEU A 77 34.69 -3.17 56.85
C LEU A 77 33.93 -3.89 55.73
N SER A 78 34.35 -5.09 55.34
CA SER A 78 33.65 -5.91 54.33
C SER A 78 32.24 -6.30 54.75
N LYS A 79 32.02 -6.64 56.03
CA LYS A 79 30.70 -6.97 56.59
C LYS A 79 29.82 -5.72 56.69
N LEU A 80 30.40 -4.56 57.01
CA LEU A 80 29.70 -3.27 57.03
C LEU A 80 29.29 -2.82 55.62
N VAL A 81 30.13 -3.03 54.60
CA VAL A 81 29.77 -2.80 53.19
C VAL A 81 28.66 -3.75 52.74
N ILE A 82 28.73 -5.04 53.07
CA ILE A 82 27.66 -6.02 52.76
C ILE A 82 26.35 -5.64 53.47
N LEU A 83 26.41 -5.23 54.75
CA LEU A 83 25.23 -4.77 55.51
C LEU A 83 24.65 -3.48 54.91
N GLY A 84 25.51 -2.56 54.46
CA GLY A 84 25.11 -1.34 53.74
C GLY A 84 24.43 -1.64 52.40
N LEU A 85 24.94 -2.60 51.62
CA LEU A 85 24.32 -3.05 50.38
C LEU A 85 22.99 -3.79 50.61
N LEU A 86 22.86 -4.54 51.71
CA LEU A 86 21.60 -5.16 52.13
C LEU A 86 20.58 -4.12 52.61
N LEU A 87 21.00 -3.10 53.36
CA LEU A 87 20.14 -1.96 53.72
C LEU A 87 19.70 -1.19 52.48
N LEU A 88 20.61 -0.96 51.53
CA LEU A 88 20.31 -0.28 50.27
C LEU A 88 19.32 -1.09 49.41
N SER A 89 19.49 -2.42 49.29
CA SER A 89 18.56 -3.26 48.53
C SER A 89 17.19 -3.39 49.20
N VAL A 90 17.13 -3.41 50.54
CA VAL A 90 15.86 -3.32 51.30
C VAL A 90 15.20 -1.96 51.11
N ILE A 91 15.95 -0.84 51.11
CA ILE A 91 15.40 0.50 50.84
C ILE A 91 14.88 0.60 49.40
N ILE A 92 15.59 0.04 48.42
CA ILE A 92 15.13 -0.06 47.02
C ILE A 92 13.86 -0.91 46.92
N LEU A 93 13.80 -2.07 47.59
CA LEU A 93 12.60 -2.91 47.64
C LEU A 93 11.41 -2.20 48.30
N ILE A 94 11.63 -1.40 49.34
CA ILE A 94 10.58 -0.58 49.97
C ILE A 94 10.13 0.53 49.01
N PHE A 95 11.04 1.18 48.28
CA PHE A 95 10.69 2.18 47.27
C PHE A 95 9.89 1.59 46.10
N VAL A 96 10.28 0.41 45.61
CA VAL A 96 9.57 -0.33 44.55
C VAL A 96 8.21 -0.82 45.06
N LYS A 97 8.11 -1.32 46.30
CA LYS A 97 6.87 -1.84 46.88
C LYS A 97 5.87 -0.74 47.27
N ASN A 98 6.35 0.43 47.72
CA ASN A 98 5.50 1.60 47.96
C ASN A 98 5.09 2.31 46.65
N LYS A 99 5.84 2.12 45.56
CA LYS A 99 5.35 2.36 44.18
C LYS A 99 4.64 1.11 43.65
N GLY A 100 3.64 0.66 44.38
CA GLY A 100 2.84 -0.53 44.07
C GLY A 100 1.91 -0.34 42.87
N ASP A 101 2.48 -0.15 41.68
CA ASP A 101 1.77 -0.15 40.41
C ASP A 101 2.71 -0.49 39.24
N SER A 102 2.96 -1.80 39.03
CA SER A 102 3.90 -2.31 38.01
C SER A 102 3.43 -2.09 36.56
N SER A 103 2.28 -1.44 36.37
CA SER A 103 1.75 -1.01 35.06
C SER A 103 2.02 0.47 34.76
N ALA A 104 2.37 1.30 35.76
CA ALA A 104 2.54 2.74 35.59
C ALA A 104 3.95 3.16 35.14
N LEU A 105 4.98 2.35 35.38
CA LEU A 105 6.38 2.72 35.19
C LEU A 105 6.86 2.71 33.71
N LEU A 106 6.07 2.15 32.78
CA LEU A 106 6.24 2.33 31.34
C LEU A 106 5.38 3.47 30.75
N CYS A 107 4.58 4.15 31.58
CA CYS A 107 3.77 5.32 31.20
C CYS A 107 4.22 6.60 31.91
N ALA A 108 5.49 6.67 32.33
CA ALA A 108 6.15 7.93 32.61
C ALA A 108 6.29 8.73 31.31
N GLN A 109 5.28 9.52 30.98
CA GLN A 109 5.39 10.55 29.93
C GLN A 109 6.63 11.40 30.22
N PRO A 110 7.46 11.74 29.21
CA PRO A 110 8.53 12.70 29.41
C PRO A 110 7.91 14.00 29.96
N PRO A 111 8.59 14.70 30.91
CA PRO A 111 8.06 15.93 31.49
C PRO A 111 7.66 16.86 30.34
N ALA A 112 6.42 17.37 30.40
CA ALA A 112 5.69 17.92 29.27
C ALA A 112 6.63 18.73 28.36
N LYS A 113 6.86 18.23 27.13
CA LYS A 113 7.81 18.82 26.17
C LYS A 113 7.62 20.33 26.19
N ASN A 114 8.64 21.08 26.64
CA ASN A 114 8.68 22.55 26.59
C ASN A 114 8.00 22.98 25.30
N GLU A 115 6.92 23.77 25.37
CA GLU A 115 6.07 24.05 24.21
C GLU A 115 6.98 24.39 23.04
N VAL A 116 7.04 23.47 22.06
CA VAL A 116 7.95 23.63 20.93
C VAL A 116 7.33 24.73 20.10
N VAL A 117 7.77 25.96 20.38
CA VAL A 117 7.28 27.16 19.74
C VAL A 117 7.35 26.89 18.26
N ASN A 118 6.18 26.83 17.63
CA ASN A 118 6.00 26.49 16.23
C ASN A 118 5.74 27.81 15.50
N PRO A 119 6.79 28.64 15.25
CA PRO A 119 6.62 30.00 14.77
C PRO A 119 6.01 29.96 13.38
N TYR A 120 4.79 30.49 13.24
CA TYR A 120 4.15 30.57 11.94
C TYR A 120 5.00 31.43 10.98
N PRO A 121 5.49 30.87 9.86
CA PRO A 121 6.49 31.54 9.03
C PRO A 121 5.91 32.79 8.32
N LYS A 122 6.54 33.95 8.55
CA LYS A 122 6.11 35.26 8.03
C LYS A 122 6.81 35.61 6.70
N VAL A 123 6.58 34.82 5.66
CA VAL A 123 7.26 34.99 4.35
C VAL A 123 6.73 36.18 3.56
N GLY A 124 7.61 37.11 3.21
CA GLY A 124 7.33 38.33 2.45
C GLY A 124 7.43 38.16 0.93
N PHE A 125 6.67 37.23 0.32
CA PHE A 125 6.84 36.78 -1.08
C PHE A 125 7.06 37.88 -2.15
N ARG A 126 6.45 39.06 -2.01
CA ARG A 126 6.63 40.20 -2.94
C ARG A 126 8.02 40.86 -2.91
N LYS A 127 8.86 40.56 -1.90
CA LYS A 127 10.20 41.14 -1.71
C LYS A 127 11.34 40.21 -2.15
N ILE A 128 11.03 39.03 -2.69
CA ILE A 128 12.04 38.02 -3.04
C ILE A 128 12.72 38.42 -4.35
N ALA A 129 14.04 38.59 -4.31
CA ALA A 129 14.85 38.82 -5.51
C ALA A 129 14.94 37.56 -6.37
N LYS A 130 14.96 37.73 -7.70
CA LYS A 130 15.20 36.62 -8.63
C LYS A 130 16.63 36.12 -8.52
N LEU A 131 16.79 34.81 -8.39
CA LEU A 131 18.08 34.13 -8.38
C LEU A 131 18.53 33.88 -9.82
N LYS A 132 19.73 34.38 -10.17
CA LYS A 132 20.37 34.11 -11.46
C LYS A 132 21.31 32.91 -11.31
N ASP A 133 21.16 31.93 -12.19
CA ASP A 133 22.16 30.86 -12.30
C ASP A 133 23.53 31.44 -12.66
N LYS A 134 24.56 30.96 -11.98
CA LYS A 134 25.98 31.29 -12.20
C LYS A 134 26.75 30.14 -12.87
N SER A 135 26.13 28.97 -12.99
CA SER A 135 26.75 27.76 -13.55
C SER A 135 27.05 27.88 -15.04
N LYS A 136 27.73 26.86 -15.58
CA LYS A 136 27.94 26.70 -17.03
C LYS A 136 26.62 26.56 -17.81
N TYR A 137 25.53 26.18 -17.17
CA TYR A 137 24.23 25.93 -17.80
C TYR A 137 23.33 27.16 -17.93
N LYS A 138 23.72 28.35 -17.44
CA LYS A 138 22.88 29.58 -17.34
C LYS A 138 22.07 29.97 -18.59
N VAL A 139 22.53 29.61 -19.78
CA VAL A 139 21.87 29.87 -21.09
C VAL A 139 20.93 28.74 -21.51
N PHE A 140 21.17 27.51 -21.06
CA PHE A 140 20.38 26.32 -21.40
C PHE A 140 18.92 26.47 -20.94
N LYS A 141 17.99 26.03 -21.78
CA LYS A 141 16.56 25.91 -21.48
C LYS A 141 15.98 24.64 -22.11
N ALA A 142 15.05 24.00 -21.41
CA ALA A 142 14.24 22.90 -21.93
C ALA A 142 12.83 22.93 -21.30
N ASP A 143 11.83 22.52 -22.08
CA ASP A 143 10.42 22.48 -21.64
C ASP A 143 10.08 21.23 -20.83
N LYS A 144 10.74 20.10 -21.11
CA LYS A 144 10.48 18.80 -20.46
C LYS A 144 11.75 18.25 -19.81
N TRP A 145 11.63 17.79 -18.58
CA TRP A 145 12.76 17.30 -17.78
C TRP A 145 12.48 15.93 -17.16
N ILE A 146 13.47 15.04 -17.21
CA ILE A 146 13.51 13.78 -16.44
C ILE A 146 14.47 14.02 -15.28
N ILE A 147 13.99 13.91 -14.04
CA ILE A 147 14.77 14.19 -12.83
C ILE A 147 15.02 12.88 -12.08
N VAL A 148 16.28 12.52 -11.93
CA VAL A 148 16.71 11.26 -11.30
C VAL A 148 17.74 11.56 -10.21
N ALA A 149 17.57 10.98 -9.03
CA ALA A 149 18.64 10.90 -8.04
C ALA A 149 19.54 9.74 -8.45
N VAL A 150 20.85 9.92 -8.27
CA VAL A 150 21.82 8.85 -8.48
C VAL A 150 22.69 8.71 -7.24
N SER A 151 22.95 7.46 -6.87
CA SER A 151 23.97 7.11 -5.86
C SER A 151 25.07 6.22 -6.43
N GLY A 152 24.81 5.52 -7.53
CA GLY A 152 25.73 4.56 -8.15
C GLY A 152 26.53 5.10 -9.35
N PRO A 153 27.38 4.26 -9.97
CA PRO A 153 27.87 4.49 -11.33
C PRO A 153 26.71 4.46 -12.34
N PRO A 154 26.82 5.09 -13.53
CA PRO A 154 25.67 5.25 -14.41
C PRO A 154 25.09 3.92 -14.93
N THR A 155 23.82 3.66 -14.62
CA THR A 155 23.06 2.48 -15.03
C THR A 155 22.62 2.53 -16.50
N ASP A 156 22.29 1.39 -17.10
CA ASP A 156 21.80 1.34 -18.48
C ASP A 156 20.38 1.91 -18.62
N GLN A 157 19.59 1.89 -17.52
CA GLN A 157 18.32 2.58 -17.37
C GLN A 157 18.52 4.10 -17.57
N ILE A 158 19.51 4.72 -16.91
CA ILE A 158 19.85 6.14 -17.12
C ILE A 158 20.32 6.38 -18.56
N ARG A 159 21.14 5.48 -19.14
CA ARG A 159 21.55 5.57 -20.56
C ARG A 159 20.38 5.41 -21.53
N ALA A 160 19.28 4.78 -21.12
CA ALA A 160 18.04 4.70 -21.89
C ALA A 160 17.19 5.97 -21.74
N MET A 161 17.09 6.55 -20.53
CA MET A 161 16.37 7.82 -20.29
C MET A 161 16.89 8.96 -21.18
N VAL A 162 18.21 9.04 -21.39
CA VAL A 162 18.84 10.07 -22.25
C VAL A 162 18.46 9.94 -23.74
N LYS A 163 17.89 8.80 -24.16
CA LYS A 163 17.41 8.56 -25.54
C LYS A 163 15.94 8.97 -25.74
N VAL A 164 15.21 9.33 -24.67
CA VAL A 164 13.79 9.71 -24.74
C VAL A 164 13.65 11.08 -25.41
N GLN A 165 13.09 11.09 -26.62
CA GLN A 165 13.13 12.27 -27.49
C GLN A 165 12.36 13.47 -26.92
N GLY A 166 13.01 14.65 -26.91
CA GLY A 166 12.41 15.90 -26.45
C GLY A 166 12.42 16.11 -24.93
N TRP A 167 13.10 15.25 -24.16
CA TRP A 167 13.27 15.38 -22.71
C TRP A 167 14.75 15.60 -22.34
N GLN A 168 15.02 16.51 -21.39
CA GLN A 168 16.36 16.66 -20.82
C GLN A 168 16.47 15.85 -19.53
N VAL A 169 17.43 14.92 -19.46
CA VAL A 169 17.76 14.20 -18.22
C VAL A 169 18.63 15.09 -17.32
N LEU A 170 18.28 15.15 -16.04
CA LEU A 170 19.04 15.80 -14.97
C LEU A 170 19.29 14.79 -13.85
N ALA A 171 20.55 14.35 -13.71
CA ALA A 171 21.01 13.48 -12.65
C ALA A 171 21.54 14.31 -11.47
N ILE A 172 21.00 14.02 -10.28
CA ILE A 172 21.35 14.69 -9.02
C ILE A 172 22.13 13.71 -8.15
N GLY A 173 23.43 13.98 -7.97
CA GLY A 173 24.30 13.13 -7.16
C GLY A 173 24.12 13.34 -5.65
N ASP A 174 24.33 12.26 -4.91
CA ASP A 174 24.55 12.23 -3.46
C ASP A 174 26.07 12.14 -3.13
N SER A 175 26.44 11.82 -1.89
CA SER A 175 27.84 11.65 -1.47
C SER A 175 28.43 10.24 -1.68
N HIS A 176 27.68 9.29 -2.23
CA HIS A 176 28.19 8.01 -2.71
C HIS A 176 28.50 8.03 -4.21
N THR A 177 27.84 8.94 -4.95
CA THR A 177 27.98 9.10 -6.40
C THR A 177 29.45 9.25 -6.81
N PRO A 178 29.98 8.43 -7.75
CA PRO A 178 31.36 8.52 -8.19
C PRO A 178 31.75 9.91 -8.74
N ALA A 179 32.91 10.44 -8.34
CA ALA A 179 33.39 11.76 -8.78
C ALA A 179 33.63 11.87 -10.31
N ASN A 180 33.71 10.73 -11.00
CA ASN A 180 33.84 10.61 -12.46
C ASN A 180 32.51 10.24 -13.17
N TRP A 181 31.36 10.44 -12.52
CA TRP A 181 30.04 10.20 -13.13
C TRP A 181 29.84 11.08 -14.38
N ASP A 182 29.67 10.45 -15.54
CA ASP A 182 29.30 11.10 -16.80
C ASP A 182 28.36 10.22 -17.63
N VAL A 183 27.37 10.86 -18.26
CA VAL A 183 26.51 10.27 -19.29
C VAL A 183 26.25 11.35 -20.34
N ARG A 184 26.90 11.21 -21.52
CA ARG A 184 26.70 12.12 -22.66
C ARG A 184 25.21 12.32 -22.96
N GLY A 185 24.73 13.54 -22.72
CA GLY A 185 23.34 13.96 -22.97
C GLY A 185 22.52 14.19 -21.69
N ALA A 186 22.95 13.64 -20.55
CA ALA A 186 22.46 14.07 -19.24
C ALA A 186 23.15 15.37 -18.79
N ILE A 187 22.45 16.16 -17.99
CA ILE A 187 23.07 17.15 -17.11
C ILE A 187 23.33 16.44 -15.78
N PHE A 188 24.57 16.49 -15.29
CA PHE A 188 24.91 16.04 -13.93
C PHE A 188 25.12 17.27 -13.03
N LEU A 189 24.71 17.14 -11.76
CA LEU A 189 24.99 18.07 -10.67
C LEU A 189 25.54 17.31 -9.45
N SER A 190 26.85 17.39 -9.22
CA SER A 190 27.48 16.92 -7.97
C SER A 190 27.08 17.80 -6.77
N ILE A 191 27.39 17.37 -5.54
CA ILE A 191 27.06 18.13 -4.32
C ILE A 191 27.66 19.55 -4.33
N GLU A 192 28.88 19.71 -4.85
CA GLU A 192 29.58 21.01 -4.94
C GLU A 192 28.89 21.92 -5.97
N GLN A 193 28.43 21.33 -7.08
CA GLN A 193 27.69 22.04 -8.12
C GLN A 193 26.29 22.44 -7.63
N GLN A 194 25.62 21.58 -6.86
CA GLN A 194 24.36 21.88 -6.18
C GLN A 194 24.54 23.03 -5.17
N ALA A 195 25.58 22.98 -4.34
CA ALA A 195 25.92 24.04 -3.38
C ALA A 195 26.14 25.41 -4.05
N ALA A 196 26.76 25.42 -5.24
CA ALA A 196 27.02 26.63 -6.01
C ALA A 196 25.76 27.31 -6.60
N LEU A 197 24.60 26.64 -6.63
CA LEU A 197 23.35 27.22 -7.15
C LEU A 197 22.75 28.29 -6.21
N GLY A 198 22.99 28.20 -4.90
CA GLY A 198 22.56 29.20 -3.92
C GLY A 198 21.06 29.20 -3.59
N PHE A 199 20.37 28.06 -3.75
CA PHE A 199 19.03 27.84 -3.22
C PHE A 199 19.03 27.78 -1.68
N ARG A 200 17.98 28.28 -1.02
CA ARG A 200 17.81 28.21 0.44
C ARG A 200 17.61 26.78 0.92
N ILE A 201 16.91 25.94 0.15
CA ILE A 201 16.62 24.55 0.54
C ILE A 201 17.87 23.71 0.81
N LEU A 202 19.03 24.09 0.25
CA LEU A 202 20.31 23.38 0.41
C LEU A 202 20.75 23.25 1.88
N ALA A 203 20.33 24.17 2.75
CA ALA A 203 20.64 24.14 4.18
C ALA A 203 19.91 23.03 4.96
N HIS A 204 18.92 22.35 4.35
CA HIS A 204 18.05 21.37 5.00
C HIS A 204 18.21 19.94 4.48
N LEU A 205 18.99 19.73 3.42
CA LEU A 205 18.98 18.49 2.62
C LEU A 205 20.04 17.46 3.05
N PRO A 206 19.64 16.16 3.12
CA PRO A 206 20.51 14.99 3.11
C PRO A 206 21.87 15.15 2.41
N TYR A 207 22.97 14.60 2.91
CA TYR A 207 24.13 14.33 2.03
C TYR A 207 23.94 13.02 1.25
N THR A 208 23.46 11.98 1.94
CA THR A 208 23.15 10.63 1.44
C THR A 208 21.63 10.44 1.30
N SER A 209 20.97 11.10 0.34
CA SER A 209 19.51 10.94 0.17
C SER A 209 18.99 11.38 -1.19
N TYR A 210 18.06 10.60 -1.75
CA TYR A 210 17.32 10.95 -2.96
C TYR A 210 16.52 12.27 -2.81
N VAL A 211 16.22 12.71 -1.59
CA VAL A 211 15.48 13.95 -1.30
C VAL A 211 16.18 15.20 -1.91
N ARG A 212 17.46 15.08 -2.26
CA ARG A 212 18.20 16.03 -3.12
C ARG A 212 17.56 16.29 -4.50
N LYS A 213 16.68 15.42 -5.03
CA LYS A 213 15.90 15.72 -6.26
C LYS A 213 15.20 17.09 -6.19
N SER A 214 14.87 17.57 -4.98
CA SER A 214 14.40 18.93 -4.70
C SER A 214 15.25 20.05 -5.34
N VAL A 215 16.58 19.88 -5.38
CA VAL A 215 17.51 20.80 -6.09
C VAL A 215 17.33 20.71 -7.60
N GLY A 216 17.18 19.50 -8.13
CA GLY A 216 16.94 19.25 -9.54
C GLY A 216 15.60 19.82 -10.04
N TYR A 217 14.55 19.75 -9.23
CA TYR A 217 13.26 20.39 -9.53
C TYR A 217 13.42 21.91 -9.65
N LEU A 218 14.04 22.58 -8.68
CA LEU A 218 14.28 24.04 -8.75
C LEU A 218 15.14 24.43 -9.96
N PHE A 219 16.18 23.65 -10.26
CA PHE A 219 17.03 23.85 -11.43
C PHE A 219 16.21 23.72 -12.73
N ALA A 220 15.44 22.64 -12.91
CA ALA A 220 14.58 22.45 -14.08
C ALA A 220 13.59 23.61 -14.28
N ILE A 221 12.98 24.11 -13.20
CA ILE A 221 12.09 25.28 -13.22
C ILE A 221 12.85 26.56 -13.64
N GLN A 222 14.03 26.82 -13.06
CA GLN A 222 14.90 27.95 -13.44
C GLN A 222 15.36 27.86 -14.90
N HIS A 223 15.50 26.64 -15.41
CA HIS A 223 15.87 26.31 -16.79
C HIS A 223 14.65 26.06 -17.71
N GLY A 224 13.48 26.61 -17.34
CA GLY A 224 12.34 26.80 -18.25
C GLY A 224 11.33 25.64 -18.30
N GLY A 225 11.47 24.65 -17.43
CA GLY A 225 10.59 23.49 -17.37
C GLY A 225 9.11 23.85 -17.30
N LYS A 226 8.31 23.09 -18.04
CA LYS A 226 6.83 23.07 -18.04
C LYS A 226 6.30 21.70 -17.61
N LEU A 227 7.12 20.65 -17.82
CA LEU A 227 6.91 19.28 -17.39
C LEU A 227 8.15 18.76 -16.66
N ILE A 228 7.93 18.10 -15.53
CA ILE A 228 8.94 17.41 -14.72
C ILE A 228 8.45 15.98 -14.51
N TYR A 229 9.15 15.02 -15.09
CA TYR A 229 8.99 13.60 -14.81
C TYR A 229 9.97 13.22 -13.69
N ASP A 230 9.42 12.73 -12.58
CA ASP A 230 10.14 12.31 -11.39
C ASP A 230 10.44 10.82 -11.47
N ALA A 231 11.73 10.48 -11.52
CA ALA A 231 12.23 9.17 -11.93
C ALA A 231 13.11 8.48 -10.87
N ASP A 232 13.19 7.17 -10.99
CA ASP A 232 14.01 6.24 -10.21
C ASP A 232 15.14 5.65 -11.07
N GLU A 233 16.36 5.49 -10.53
CA GLU A 233 17.53 5.04 -11.31
C GLU A 233 17.50 3.57 -11.75
N HIS A 234 16.58 2.76 -11.21
CA HIS A 234 16.35 1.35 -11.56
C HIS A 234 15.14 1.17 -12.51
N ALA A 235 14.42 2.24 -12.87
CA ALA A 235 13.20 2.15 -13.68
C ALA A 235 13.46 2.34 -15.20
N SER A 236 13.17 1.31 -16.00
CA SER A 236 13.20 1.34 -17.47
C SER A 236 11.90 1.89 -18.06
N ILE A 237 11.96 2.94 -18.88
CA ILE A 237 10.77 3.53 -19.53
C ILE A 237 10.25 2.61 -20.66
N LEU A 238 9.01 2.14 -20.52
CA LEU A 238 8.36 1.27 -21.50
C LEU A 238 8.09 2.02 -22.81
N GLY A 239 8.29 1.34 -23.94
CA GLY A 239 8.13 1.91 -25.28
C GLY A 239 9.09 3.06 -25.63
N GLY A 240 10.05 3.40 -24.75
CA GLY A 240 11.03 4.46 -24.97
C GLY A 240 10.47 5.88 -25.01
N SER A 241 9.21 6.09 -24.60
CA SER A 241 8.53 7.39 -24.72
C SER A 241 7.49 7.63 -23.63
N LEU A 242 7.77 8.58 -22.74
CA LEU A 242 6.81 9.09 -21.73
C LEU A 242 5.56 9.71 -22.41
N ASP A 243 5.76 10.31 -23.58
CA ASP A 243 4.71 10.87 -24.44
C ASP A 243 3.73 9.80 -24.98
N SER A 244 3.97 8.49 -24.78
CA SER A 244 3.01 7.43 -25.16
C SER A 244 1.87 7.28 -24.13
N VAL A 245 2.19 7.13 -22.84
CA VAL A 245 1.21 6.86 -21.78
C VAL A 245 0.58 8.15 -21.24
N PHE A 246 1.41 9.11 -20.82
CA PHE A 246 1.00 10.31 -20.10
C PHE A 246 0.32 11.38 -20.98
N ASP A 247 -0.47 12.26 -20.37
CA ASP A 247 -1.10 13.41 -21.05
C ASP A 247 -0.18 14.64 -20.96
N ILE A 248 0.73 14.74 -21.93
CA ILE A 248 1.76 15.80 -22.03
C ILE A 248 1.14 17.19 -22.29
N ALA A 249 0.05 17.25 -23.04
CA ALA A 249 -0.74 18.45 -23.27
C ALA A 249 -2.16 18.28 -22.69
N LEU A 250 -2.55 19.19 -21.81
CA LEU A 250 -3.83 19.16 -21.09
C LEU A 250 -4.96 19.92 -21.79
N SER A 251 -4.68 20.63 -22.89
CA SER A 251 -5.68 21.41 -23.62
C SER A 251 -5.21 21.71 -25.05
N GLY A 252 -6.13 22.18 -25.91
CA GLY A 252 -5.87 22.45 -27.31
C GLY A 252 -5.73 21.18 -28.16
N SER A 253 -5.37 21.35 -29.44
CA SER A 253 -5.30 20.28 -30.44
C SER A 253 -4.21 19.22 -30.22
N GLN A 254 -3.36 19.39 -29.20
CA GLN A 254 -2.38 18.38 -28.77
C GLN A 254 -2.86 17.54 -27.59
N SER A 255 -4.03 17.84 -27.00
CA SER A 255 -4.59 16.99 -25.95
C SER A 255 -5.08 15.67 -26.54
N LYS A 256 -4.66 14.56 -25.92
CA LYS A 256 -5.06 13.20 -26.34
C LYS A 256 -6.50 12.84 -25.98
N ARG A 257 -7.08 13.52 -24.99
CA ARG A 257 -8.24 13.03 -24.24
C ARG A 257 -9.15 14.20 -23.85
N GLU A 258 -10.41 14.14 -24.29
CA GLU A 258 -11.46 15.09 -23.90
C GLU A 258 -12.10 14.72 -22.56
N THR A 259 -12.29 13.42 -22.29
CA THR A 259 -12.83 12.89 -21.03
C THR A 259 -11.81 12.02 -20.29
N LEU A 260 -11.84 12.06 -18.97
CA LEU A 260 -11.06 11.24 -18.05
C LEU A 260 -12.03 10.42 -17.17
N LEU A 261 -11.63 9.24 -16.69
CA LEU A 261 -12.41 8.53 -15.67
C LEU A 261 -12.19 9.17 -14.30
N GLN A 262 -13.17 9.07 -13.40
CA GLN A 262 -13.07 9.49 -12.01
C GLN A 262 -13.76 8.48 -11.09
N TYR A 263 -13.13 8.15 -9.97
CA TYR A 263 -13.78 7.35 -8.92
C TYR A 263 -15.04 8.07 -8.42
N VAL A 264 -16.13 7.32 -8.20
CA VAL A 264 -17.32 7.88 -7.54
C VAL A 264 -17.00 8.16 -6.06
N PRO A 265 -17.28 9.38 -5.55
CA PRO A 265 -17.10 9.71 -4.13
C PRO A 265 -18.00 8.84 -3.24
N MET A 266 -17.48 8.41 -2.09
CA MET A 266 -18.24 7.67 -1.08
C MET A 266 -17.97 8.30 0.29
N ALA A 267 -19.03 8.52 1.09
CA ALA A 267 -18.95 9.30 2.33
C ALA A 267 -17.91 8.78 3.35
N ASN A 268 -17.68 7.46 3.36
CA ASN A 268 -16.76 6.79 4.29
C ASN A 268 -15.46 6.34 3.59
N ARG A 269 -15.04 6.99 2.49
CA ARG A 269 -13.84 6.59 1.72
C ARG A 269 -12.91 7.75 1.39
N THR A 270 -11.98 8.02 2.30
CA THR A 270 -10.89 9.00 2.14
C THR A 270 -9.74 8.47 1.28
N THR A 271 -9.55 7.16 1.19
CA THR A 271 -8.47 6.51 0.41
C THR A 271 -9.00 5.46 -0.57
N VAL A 272 -8.32 5.25 -1.68
CA VAL A 272 -8.54 4.12 -2.61
C VAL A 272 -7.23 3.42 -2.94
N ASN A 273 -7.29 2.10 -3.16
CA ASN A 273 -6.19 1.35 -3.75
C ASN A 273 -6.31 1.43 -5.29
N PRO A 274 -5.43 2.16 -5.98
CA PRO A 274 -5.52 2.30 -7.43
C PRO A 274 -5.19 1.02 -8.17
N TYR A 275 -4.39 0.11 -7.60
CA TYR A 275 -3.93 -1.11 -8.28
C TYR A 275 -5.09 -2.05 -8.69
N ILE A 276 -6.21 -1.99 -7.94
CA ILE A 276 -7.46 -2.69 -8.26
C ILE A 276 -8.00 -2.29 -9.65
N HIS A 277 -7.94 -1.01 -10.01
CA HIS A 277 -8.37 -0.49 -11.32
C HIS A 277 -7.48 -0.97 -12.46
N PHE A 278 -6.24 -1.34 -12.18
CA PHE A 278 -5.28 -1.82 -13.19
C PHE A 278 -5.06 -3.35 -13.09
N GLY A 279 -6.09 -4.08 -12.64
CA GLY A 279 -6.17 -5.54 -12.64
C GLY A 279 -5.60 -6.25 -11.42
N GLN A 280 -4.87 -5.55 -10.53
CA GLN A 280 -4.18 -6.15 -9.39
C GLN A 280 -4.95 -5.95 -8.08
N ARG A 281 -5.80 -6.92 -7.74
CA ARG A 281 -6.72 -6.84 -6.59
C ARG A 281 -6.09 -7.17 -5.23
N SER A 282 -4.97 -7.91 -5.19
CA SER A 282 -4.30 -8.34 -3.94
C SER A 282 -3.11 -7.46 -3.52
N ILE A 283 -2.72 -6.52 -4.38
CA ILE A 283 -1.53 -5.68 -4.24
C ILE A 283 -1.99 -4.26 -3.92
N TRP A 284 -1.29 -3.59 -3.00
CA TRP A 284 -1.56 -2.20 -2.64
C TRP A 284 -0.27 -1.38 -2.70
N PRO A 285 -0.34 -0.07 -3.02
CA PRO A 285 0.83 0.79 -3.02
C PRO A 285 1.31 1.08 -1.59
N ARG A 286 2.60 1.37 -1.46
CA ARG A 286 3.26 1.78 -0.20
C ARG A 286 2.52 2.95 0.45
N GLY A 287 2.16 2.81 1.72
CA GLY A 287 1.39 3.83 2.46
C GLY A 287 -0.10 3.92 2.06
N PHE A 288 -0.68 2.83 1.55
CA PHE A 288 -2.14 2.66 1.60
C PHE A 288 -2.55 2.21 3.02
N PRO A 289 -3.64 2.73 3.63
CA PRO A 289 -4.03 2.35 4.98
C PRO A 289 -4.29 0.84 5.13
N LEU A 290 -3.60 0.20 6.07
CA LEU A 290 -3.64 -1.25 6.27
C LEU A 290 -5.05 -1.77 6.62
N GLU A 291 -5.87 -1.00 7.34
CA GLU A 291 -7.27 -1.36 7.62
C GLU A 291 -8.10 -1.48 6.32
N SER A 292 -7.78 -0.66 5.31
CA SER A 292 -8.44 -0.66 4.00
C SER A 292 -7.95 -1.75 3.05
N VAL A 293 -6.82 -2.42 3.32
CA VAL A 293 -6.26 -3.51 2.48
C VAL A 293 -7.23 -4.69 2.35
N SER A 294 -8.10 -4.90 3.33
CA SER A 294 -9.15 -5.93 3.31
C SER A 294 -10.18 -5.74 2.18
N ASN A 295 -10.34 -4.54 1.63
CA ASN A 295 -11.33 -4.23 0.60
C ASN A 295 -10.81 -4.51 -0.82
N ILE A 296 -10.80 -5.78 -1.21
CA ILE A 296 -10.38 -6.28 -2.54
C ILE A 296 -11.48 -6.21 -3.62
N ASN A 297 -12.60 -5.53 -3.36
CA ASN A 297 -13.73 -5.45 -4.30
C ASN A 297 -13.35 -4.59 -5.52
N PRO A 298 -13.70 -5.00 -6.76
CA PRO A 298 -13.44 -4.18 -7.93
C PRO A 298 -14.40 -2.99 -8.01
N GLU A 299 -13.87 -1.77 -8.10
CA GLU A 299 -14.63 -0.64 -8.62
C GLU A 299 -14.98 -0.88 -10.09
N ILE A 300 -16.28 -1.06 -10.36
CA ILE A 300 -16.83 -1.23 -11.72
C ILE A 300 -17.35 0.11 -12.27
N ILE A 301 -17.90 0.98 -11.41
CA ILE A 301 -18.59 2.21 -11.82
C ILE A 301 -17.70 3.44 -11.61
N TYR A 302 -17.52 4.22 -12.67
CA TYR A 302 -16.78 5.47 -12.68
C TYR A 302 -17.65 6.60 -13.22
N ALA A 303 -17.36 7.85 -12.84
CA ALA A 303 -17.90 9.02 -13.53
C ALA A 303 -16.97 9.42 -14.69
N ARG A 304 -17.54 9.83 -15.83
CA ARG A 304 -16.78 10.50 -16.89
C ARG A 304 -16.74 11.99 -16.60
N VAL A 305 -15.54 12.58 -16.54
CA VAL A 305 -15.33 14.00 -16.25
C VAL A 305 -14.50 14.68 -17.36
N PRO A 306 -14.61 15.99 -17.57
CA PRO A 306 -13.74 16.71 -18.49
C PRO A 306 -12.26 16.58 -18.12
N SER A 307 -11.43 16.34 -19.13
CA SER A 307 -9.97 16.31 -19.05
C SER A 307 -9.38 17.72 -18.89
N GLY A 308 -8.08 17.79 -18.61
CA GLY A 308 -7.26 19.01 -18.63
C GLY A 308 -6.88 19.58 -17.27
N ARG A 309 -7.20 18.86 -16.18
CA ARG A 309 -6.91 19.27 -14.78
C ARG A 309 -6.01 18.29 -14.02
N GLN A 310 -5.57 17.21 -14.69
CA GLN A 310 -4.67 16.18 -14.17
C GLN A 310 -3.21 16.67 -14.11
N TYR A 311 -2.94 17.61 -13.18
CA TYR A 311 -1.63 18.25 -13.02
C TYR A 311 -0.57 17.37 -12.35
N ILE A 312 -0.97 16.30 -11.65
CA ILE A 312 -0.09 15.24 -11.18
C ILE A 312 -0.59 13.92 -11.78
N GLN A 313 0.30 13.20 -12.45
CA GLN A 313 0.02 11.96 -13.15
C GLN A 313 0.98 10.87 -12.64
N GLN A 314 0.47 9.93 -11.84
CA GLN A 314 1.22 8.77 -11.35
C GLN A 314 1.12 7.64 -12.38
N GLY A 315 2.23 7.21 -12.96
CA GLY A 315 2.31 5.98 -13.74
C GLY A 315 2.56 4.76 -12.84
N LEU A 316 2.18 3.58 -13.31
CA LEU A 316 2.48 2.30 -12.64
C LEU A 316 3.81 1.69 -13.11
N SER A 317 4.37 0.80 -12.29
CA SER A 317 5.61 0.06 -12.57
C SER A 317 5.32 -1.43 -12.69
N ASN A 318 5.62 -2.03 -13.84
CA ASN A 318 5.66 -3.48 -13.99
C ASN A 318 6.98 -4.05 -13.42
N GLY A 319 7.05 -5.36 -13.21
CA GLY A 319 8.18 -5.98 -12.51
C GLY A 319 8.00 -5.77 -11.00
N PHE A 320 8.86 -4.95 -10.39
CA PHE A 320 8.72 -4.54 -9.00
C PHE A 320 7.95 -3.20 -8.86
N PRO A 321 6.66 -3.21 -8.48
CA PRO A 321 5.92 -2.00 -8.15
C PRO A 321 6.33 -1.42 -6.80
N ASP A 322 5.95 -0.16 -6.60
CA ASP A 322 6.01 0.49 -5.30
C ASP A 322 5.00 -0.13 -4.33
N VAL A 323 5.50 -0.84 -3.32
CA VAL A 323 4.75 -1.59 -2.30
C VAL A 323 5.46 -1.43 -0.96
N ASP A 324 4.73 -1.56 0.14
CA ASP A 324 5.32 -1.45 1.48
C ASP A 324 6.09 -2.71 1.90
N SER A 325 6.84 -2.59 3.01
CA SER A 325 7.66 -3.68 3.53
C SER A 325 6.80 -4.88 3.95
N ILE A 326 5.59 -4.64 4.45
CA ILE A 326 4.67 -5.68 4.91
C ILE A 326 4.25 -6.54 3.72
N PHE A 327 3.83 -5.92 2.62
CA PHE A 327 3.51 -6.61 1.39
C PHE A 327 4.74 -7.34 0.84
N TYR A 328 5.90 -6.69 0.71
CA TYR A 328 7.11 -7.31 0.17
C TYR A 328 7.52 -8.56 0.97
N HIS A 329 7.73 -8.43 2.28
CA HIS A 329 8.21 -9.52 3.13
C HIS A 329 7.16 -10.62 3.39
N SER A 330 5.87 -10.36 3.16
CA SER A 330 4.80 -11.37 3.25
C SER A 330 4.39 -11.99 1.90
N ARG A 331 4.97 -11.55 0.78
CA ARG A 331 4.62 -12.02 -0.57
C ARG A 331 5.78 -12.54 -1.41
N LYS A 332 7.02 -12.08 -1.18
CA LYS A 332 8.20 -12.55 -1.92
C LYS A 332 8.62 -13.94 -1.42
N ALA A 333 8.91 -14.85 -2.34
CA ALA A 333 9.56 -16.12 -2.04
C ALA A 333 11.09 -15.96 -2.05
N GLU A 334 11.81 -16.68 -1.19
CA GLU A 334 13.26 -16.51 -0.98
C GLU A 334 14.11 -16.68 -2.26
N SER A 335 13.59 -17.40 -3.27
CA SER A 335 14.29 -17.77 -4.50
C SER A 335 13.77 -17.09 -5.77
N GLU A 336 12.78 -16.20 -5.70
CA GLU A 336 12.11 -15.65 -6.89
C GLU A 336 12.03 -14.11 -6.88
N SER A 337 12.30 -13.51 -8.04
CA SER A 337 12.11 -12.08 -8.28
C SER A 337 10.62 -11.74 -8.42
N PHE A 338 10.22 -10.61 -7.87
CA PHE A 338 8.86 -10.10 -7.92
C PHE A 338 8.52 -9.54 -9.31
N VAL A 339 7.60 -10.20 -10.04
CA VAL A 339 7.22 -9.83 -11.41
C VAL A 339 5.71 -9.59 -11.52
N VAL A 340 5.28 -8.41 -11.09
CA VAL A 340 3.90 -7.93 -11.24
C VAL A 340 3.67 -7.41 -12.66
N ARG A 341 2.44 -7.56 -13.14
CA ARG A 341 1.93 -6.88 -14.34
C ARG A 341 0.62 -6.18 -14.03
N PHE A 342 0.46 -4.99 -14.58
CA PHE A 342 -0.76 -4.19 -14.56
C PHE A 342 -1.39 -4.13 -15.95
N ASP A 343 -2.68 -3.83 -16.01
CA ASP A 343 -3.42 -3.69 -17.27
C ASP A 343 -2.93 -2.45 -18.04
N SER A 344 -2.23 -2.69 -19.15
CA SER A 344 -1.72 -1.66 -20.06
C SER A 344 -2.79 -1.02 -20.95
N HIS A 345 -4.00 -1.61 -21.00
CA HIS A 345 -5.13 -1.12 -21.81
C HIS A 345 -6.17 -0.36 -20.99
N ALA A 346 -6.04 -0.36 -19.65
CA ALA A 346 -6.89 0.42 -18.77
C ALA A 346 -6.82 1.93 -19.08
N LEU A 347 -7.89 2.65 -18.78
CA LEU A 347 -7.94 4.09 -18.99
C LEU A 347 -7.36 4.84 -17.78
N PRO A 348 -6.70 5.99 -17.95
CA PRO A 348 -6.27 6.80 -16.82
C PRO A 348 -7.47 7.24 -15.97
N VAL A 349 -7.33 7.13 -14.64
CA VAL A 349 -8.41 7.38 -13.67
C VAL A 349 -8.01 8.44 -12.65
N SER A 350 -8.90 9.40 -12.39
CA SER A 350 -8.68 10.51 -11.48
C SER A 350 -9.33 10.32 -10.11
N LEU A 351 -8.71 10.93 -9.11
CA LEU A 351 -9.18 10.94 -7.73
C LEU A 351 -10.09 12.16 -7.51
N PRO A 352 -11.36 11.98 -7.08
CA PRO A 352 -12.26 13.09 -6.80
C PRO A 352 -11.83 13.84 -5.53
N ARG A 353 -12.34 15.05 -5.35
CA ARG A 353 -12.18 15.78 -4.08
C ARG A 353 -12.78 14.99 -2.92
N GLY A 354 -12.01 14.83 -1.85
CA GLY A 354 -12.35 14.02 -0.68
C GLY A 354 -11.66 12.65 -0.64
N THR A 355 -11.21 12.14 -1.79
CA THR A 355 -10.52 10.84 -1.91
C THR A 355 -9.07 11.03 -2.37
N MET A 356 -8.18 10.17 -1.87
CA MET A 356 -6.74 10.18 -2.17
C MET A 356 -6.21 8.77 -2.44
N ALA A 357 -4.99 8.67 -2.96
CA ALA A 357 -4.20 7.45 -3.02
C ALA A 357 -2.73 7.78 -2.72
N PRO A 358 -1.87 6.80 -2.41
CA PRO A 358 -0.43 7.04 -2.37
C PRO A 358 0.10 7.49 -3.74
N VAL A 359 1.08 8.39 -3.73
CA VAL A 359 1.76 8.89 -4.93
C VAL A 359 3.24 8.95 -4.62
N ASN A 360 4.07 8.21 -5.36
CA ASN A 360 5.50 8.08 -5.13
C ASN A 360 6.33 9.01 -6.03
N ASN A 361 7.65 8.86 -5.94
CA ASN A 361 8.67 9.61 -6.69
C ASN A 361 9.37 8.76 -7.79
N ILE A 362 8.79 7.61 -8.15
CA ILE A 362 9.42 6.58 -9.02
C ILE A 362 9.01 6.77 -10.48
N ASN A 363 7.75 7.15 -10.72
CA ASN A 363 7.14 7.24 -12.04
C ASN A 363 6.01 8.28 -12.04
N THR A 364 6.36 9.55 -11.78
CA THR A 364 5.35 10.59 -11.53
C THR A 364 5.61 11.84 -12.36
N LEU A 365 4.68 12.17 -13.25
CA LEU A 365 4.73 13.38 -14.08
C LEU A 365 3.99 14.54 -13.41
N PHE A 366 4.66 15.68 -13.30
CA PHE A 366 4.14 16.94 -12.81
C PHE A 366 4.07 17.97 -13.93
N HIS A 367 2.94 18.67 -14.03
CA HIS A 367 2.78 19.86 -14.88
C HIS A 367 3.18 21.12 -14.11
N TYR A 368 3.50 22.21 -14.82
CA TYR A 368 3.81 23.52 -14.23
C TYR A 368 2.83 23.93 -13.11
N SER A 369 1.53 23.71 -13.27
CA SER A 369 0.50 24.04 -12.27
C SER A 369 0.61 23.28 -10.93
N SER A 370 1.38 22.18 -10.87
CA SER A 370 1.64 21.39 -9.66
C SER A 370 3.10 21.45 -9.19
N PHE A 371 4.00 22.21 -9.81
CA PHE A 371 5.43 22.21 -9.44
C PHE A 371 5.73 22.58 -7.98
N TRP A 372 4.85 23.34 -7.31
CA TRP A 372 4.95 23.58 -5.86
C TRP A 372 4.86 22.29 -5.02
N ALA A 373 4.29 21.22 -5.56
CA ALA A 373 4.12 19.91 -4.94
C ALA A 373 5.37 19.03 -4.98
N LEU A 374 6.42 19.44 -5.71
CA LEU A 374 7.67 18.67 -5.87
C LEU A 374 8.55 18.67 -4.60
N MET A 375 8.17 19.38 -3.54
CA MET A 375 8.90 19.41 -2.26
C MET A 375 8.84 18.05 -1.54
N LEU A 376 9.99 17.40 -1.39
CA LEU A 376 10.13 16.16 -0.61
C LEU A 376 10.52 16.50 0.85
N PRO A 377 9.67 16.20 1.87
CA PRO A 377 9.95 16.41 3.28
C PRO A 377 11.30 15.86 3.76
N VAL A 378 11.91 16.55 4.73
CA VAL A 378 13.27 16.31 5.22
C VAL A 378 13.34 15.82 6.67
N SER A 379 12.29 15.97 7.48
CA SER A 379 12.30 15.57 8.90
C SER A 379 11.69 14.18 9.15
N VAL A 380 11.41 13.42 8.09
CA VAL A 380 10.86 12.06 8.11
C VAL A 380 11.80 11.11 7.37
N HIS A 381 11.62 9.81 7.54
CA HIS A 381 12.44 8.83 6.83
C HIS A 381 12.25 8.93 5.29
N PRO A 382 13.28 8.71 4.45
CA PRO A 382 13.14 8.85 3.00
C PRO A 382 12.05 7.92 2.42
N GLN A 383 11.89 6.71 2.96
CA GLN A 383 10.84 5.74 2.61
C GLN A 383 9.40 6.23 2.94
N VAL A 384 9.26 7.40 3.60
CA VAL A 384 7.98 8.03 3.99
C VAL A 384 7.81 9.42 3.34
N SER A 385 8.92 10.12 3.05
CA SER A 385 8.95 11.49 2.51
C SER A 385 8.09 11.67 1.25
N ASP A 386 8.27 10.80 0.26
CA ASP A 386 7.55 10.90 -1.01
C ASP A 386 6.04 10.66 -0.85
N ILE A 387 5.62 9.69 -0.03
CA ILE A 387 4.20 9.40 0.22
C ILE A 387 3.52 10.56 0.95
N LEU A 388 4.15 11.13 1.99
CA LEU A 388 3.61 12.31 2.69
C LEU A 388 3.48 13.52 1.76
N ARG A 389 4.48 13.76 0.90
CA ARG A 389 4.41 14.74 -0.20
C ARG A 389 3.24 14.45 -1.13
N GLY A 390 3.00 13.18 -1.47
CA GLY A 390 1.86 12.74 -2.29
C GLY A 390 0.50 13.12 -1.70
N TYR A 391 0.26 12.81 -0.41
CA TYR A 391 -0.99 13.16 0.28
C TYR A 391 -1.16 14.69 0.46
N TRP A 392 -0.12 15.39 0.91
CA TRP A 392 -0.09 16.86 1.04
C TRP A 392 -0.38 17.57 -0.30
N ALA A 393 0.22 17.08 -1.39
CA ALA A 393 -0.01 17.58 -2.74
C ALA A 393 -1.46 17.39 -3.19
N GLN A 394 -2.04 16.20 -2.99
CA GLN A 394 -3.44 15.93 -3.35
C GLN A 394 -4.39 16.87 -2.62
N ARG A 395 -4.16 17.13 -1.32
CA ARG A 395 -5.00 18.09 -0.60
C ARG A 395 -4.91 19.49 -1.18
N LEU A 396 -3.72 19.97 -1.49
CA LEU A 396 -3.50 21.32 -2.00
C LEU A 396 -3.93 21.49 -3.47
N LEU A 397 -3.91 20.43 -4.29
CA LEU A 397 -4.45 20.44 -5.65
C LEU A 397 -5.92 20.87 -5.68
N TRP A 398 -6.74 20.41 -4.73
CA TRP A 398 -8.16 20.79 -4.65
C TRP A 398 -8.38 22.29 -4.48
N GLU A 399 -7.44 23.02 -3.87
CA GLU A 399 -7.53 24.48 -3.66
C GLU A 399 -7.36 25.27 -4.96
N ILE A 400 -6.81 24.64 -6.01
CA ILE A 400 -6.66 25.17 -7.38
C ILE A 400 -7.54 24.39 -8.38
N GLY A 401 -8.36 23.45 -7.88
CA GLY A 401 -9.18 22.52 -8.66
C GLY A 401 -8.36 21.59 -9.58
N GLY A 402 -7.09 21.34 -9.27
CA GLY A 402 -6.35 20.27 -9.93
C GLY A 402 -6.78 18.90 -9.38
N VAL A 403 -6.58 17.85 -10.17
CA VAL A 403 -6.74 16.46 -9.73
C VAL A 403 -5.41 15.71 -9.85
N CYS A 404 -5.25 14.68 -9.04
CA CYS A 404 -4.26 13.63 -9.28
C CYS A 404 -4.93 12.50 -10.07
N ALA A 405 -4.23 11.96 -11.06
CA ALA A 405 -4.70 10.84 -11.86
C ALA A 405 -3.63 9.75 -11.95
N ILE A 406 -4.09 8.50 -11.97
CA ILE A 406 -3.26 7.31 -12.09
C ILE A 406 -3.35 6.80 -13.53
N TYR A 407 -2.22 6.35 -14.07
CA TYR A 407 -2.03 5.95 -15.46
C TYR A 407 -1.57 4.49 -15.56
N PRO A 408 -1.83 3.82 -16.70
CA PRO A 408 -1.29 2.49 -17.01
C PRO A 408 0.22 2.38 -16.80
N PRO A 409 0.78 1.15 -16.70
CA PRO A 409 2.20 0.95 -16.51
C PRO A 409 3.04 1.58 -17.65
N SER A 410 3.90 2.52 -17.27
CA SER A 410 4.82 3.25 -18.16
C SER A 410 6.29 2.95 -17.89
N VAL A 411 6.62 2.23 -16.82
CA VAL A 411 7.97 1.72 -16.54
C VAL A 411 7.98 0.24 -16.18
N TYR A 412 9.16 -0.37 -16.28
CA TYR A 412 9.50 -1.66 -15.70
C TYR A 412 10.66 -1.48 -14.74
N ARG A 413 10.52 -1.94 -13.49
CA ARG A 413 11.58 -1.97 -12.47
C ARG A 413 11.96 -3.41 -12.20
N GLU A 414 13.25 -3.68 -12.07
CA GLU A 414 13.72 -5.00 -11.64
C GLU A 414 13.65 -5.14 -10.11
N ASP A 415 13.64 -6.38 -9.64
CA ASP A 415 13.67 -6.72 -8.21
C ASP A 415 15.12 -7.04 -7.81
N ASP A 416 15.99 -6.05 -8.04
CA ASP A 416 17.43 -6.04 -7.76
C ASP A 416 17.78 -5.36 -6.42
N MET A 417 16.80 -4.70 -5.81
CA MET A 417 16.98 -3.84 -4.66
C MET A 417 17.20 -4.60 -3.35
N GLN A 418 17.95 -3.97 -2.43
CA GLN A 418 17.86 -4.32 -1.02
C GLN A 418 16.45 -4.00 -0.50
N PRO A 419 15.83 -4.91 0.27
CA PRO A 419 14.52 -4.63 0.85
C PRO A 419 14.62 -3.51 1.89
N HIS A 420 13.66 -2.61 1.87
CA HIS A 420 13.42 -1.69 2.98
C HIS A 420 12.78 -2.43 4.15
N TYR A 421 12.99 -1.92 5.36
CA TYR A 421 12.56 -2.56 6.61
C TYR A 421 11.28 -1.91 7.16
N PHE A 422 10.51 -2.64 7.96
CA PHE A 422 9.27 -2.10 8.54
C PHE A 422 9.53 -0.90 9.46
N GLU A 423 10.66 -0.91 10.16
CA GLU A 423 11.15 0.18 10.99
C GLU A 423 11.34 1.50 10.21
N GLU A 424 11.60 1.41 8.90
CA GLU A 424 11.80 2.56 8.00
C GLU A 424 10.48 3.20 7.53
N GLU A 425 9.37 2.49 7.70
CA GLU A 425 8.02 2.89 7.28
C GLU A 425 7.02 3.04 8.43
N LYS A 426 7.36 2.56 9.63
CA LYS A 426 6.42 2.42 10.75
C LYS A 426 5.58 3.68 11.01
N ASP A 427 6.21 4.85 11.05
CA ASP A 427 5.54 6.14 11.29
C ASP A 427 4.48 6.48 10.22
N LEU A 428 4.62 5.97 8.99
CA LEU A 428 3.63 6.09 7.92
C LEU A 428 2.44 5.16 8.20
N HIS A 429 2.70 3.88 8.48
CA HIS A 429 1.68 2.88 8.79
C HIS A 429 0.83 3.28 10.01
N ASP A 430 1.47 3.77 11.08
CA ASP A 430 0.82 4.26 12.31
C ASP A 430 -0.04 5.54 12.11
N ASN A 431 0.10 6.26 10.98
CA ASN A 431 -0.52 7.59 10.81
C ASN A 431 -1.29 7.83 9.50
N VAL A 432 -1.19 6.97 8.48
CA VAL A 432 -1.64 7.34 7.12
C VAL A 432 -3.16 7.51 6.99
N GLU A 433 -3.98 6.76 7.72
CA GLU A 433 -5.42 7.01 7.76
C GLU A 433 -5.76 8.32 8.49
N ARG A 434 -5.12 8.55 9.65
CA ARG A 434 -5.22 9.79 10.42
C ARG A 434 -4.84 11.01 9.58
N LEU A 435 -3.83 10.86 8.71
CA LEU A 435 -3.41 11.86 7.73
C LEU A 435 -4.48 12.09 6.66
N ALA A 436 -4.95 11.04 5.99
CA ALA A 436 -5.96 11.17 4.93
C ALA A 436 -7.25 11.83 5.45
N ALA A 437 -7.73 11.43 6.63
CA ALA A 437 -8.88 12.04 7.31
C ALA A 437 -8.63 13.50 7.71
N PHE A 438 -7.48 13.80 8.33
CA PHE A 438 -7.09 15.18 8.69
C PHE A 438 -7.04 16.09 7.46
N LEU A 439 -6.42 15.64 6.37
CA LEU A 439 -6.30 16.41 5.14
C LEU A 439 -7.67 16.63 4.49
N ALA A 440 -8.51 15.59 4.40
CA ALA A 440 -9.86 15.70 3.87
C ALA A 440 -10.70 16.74 4.63
N ALA A 441 -10.59 16.79 5.96
CA ALA A 441 -11.28 17.75 6.83
C ALA A 441 -10.63 19.15 6.87
N TRP A 442 -9.35 19.30 6.53
CA TRP A 442 -8.63 20.56 6.65
C TRP A 442 -9.20 21.66 5.75
N THR A 443 -9.27 22.90 6.25
CA THR A 443 -9.72 24.09 5.49
C THR A 443 -8.84 25.31 5.79
N SER A 444 -8.88 26.32 4.90
CA SER A 444 -8.04 27.51 5.05
C SER A 444 -8.67 28.79 4.51
N LYS A 445 -8.79 29.80 5.38
CA LYS A 445 -9.27 31.15 5.04
C LYS A 445 -8.15 32.08 4.52
N LYS A 446 -6.93 31.58 4.27
CA LYS A 446 -5.82 32.44 3.78
C LYS A 446 -6.04 32.79 2.29
N GLY A 447 -5.94 34.07 1.92
CA GLY A 447 -6.26 34.59 0.59
C GLY A 447 -5.17 34.50 -0.49
N SER A 448 -4.18 33.61 -0.38
CA SER A 448 -3.24 33.31 -1.47
C SER A 448 -2.80 31.85 -1.33
N PHE A 449 -2.57 31.19 -2.47
CA PHE A 449 -2.27 29.76 -2.49
C PHE A 449 -1.02 29.41 -1.68
N PHE A 450 0.10 30.13 -1.85
CA PHE A 450 1.30 29.90 -1.03
C PHE A 450 1.08 30.14 0.48
N LYS A 451 0.15 31.02 0.87
CA LYS A 451 -0.26 31.15 2.28
C LYS A 451 -1.13 29.99 2.75
N ARG A 452 -1.86 29.29 1.86
CA ARG A 452 -2.57 28.04 2.18
C ARG A 452 -1.59 26.87 2.32
N ILE A 453 -0.56 26.77 1.46
CA ILE A 453 0.52 25.78 1.59
C ILE A 453 1.19 25.91 2.97
N LEU A 454 1.69 27.10 3.33
CA LEU A 454 2.31 27.33 4.66
C LEU A 454 1.36 27.03 5.83
N HIS A 455 0.07 27.32 5.68
CA HIS A 455 -0.93 26.99 6.70
C HIS A 455 -1.14 25.48 6.86
N LEU A 456 -1.10 24.72 5.76
CA LEU A 456 -1.21 23.27 5.82
C LEU A 456 0.04 22.66 6.45
N SER A 457 1.24 23.05 6.00
CA SER A 457 2.50 22.51 6.54
C SER A 457 2.67 22.80 8.03
N HIS A 458 2.30 24.01 8.48
CA HIS A 458 2.28 24.39 9.90
C HIS A 458 1.28 23.55 10.71
N ALA A 459 0.07 23.32 10.17
CA ALA A 459 -0.95 22.50 10.81
C ALA A 459 -0.59 21.01 10.84
N MET A 460 0.06 20.48 9.81
CA MET A 460 0.57 19.10 9.77
C MET A 460 1.68 18.87 10.80
N ALA A 461 2.55 19.86 11.01
CA ALA A 461 3.54 19.80 12.09
C ALA A 461 2.89 19.87 13.48
N GLY A 462 1.87 20.72 13.66
CA GLY A 462 1.07 20.76 14.89
C GLY A 462 0.30 19.46 15.17
N ALA A 463 -0.09 18.73 14.12
CA ALA A 463 -0.73 17.42 14.20
C ALA A 463 0.26 16.23 14.22
N GLY A 464 1.58 16.51 14.23
CA GLY A 464 2.62 15.48 14.35
C GLY A 464 2.77 14.55 13.14
N PHE A 465 2.43 14.98 11.92
CA PHE A 465 2.70 14.20 10.71
C PHE A 465 4.12 14.42 10.15
N TRP A 466 4.75 15.53 10.51
CA TRP A 466 6.17 15.82 10.29
C TRP A 466 6.67 16.84 11.31
N GLY A 467 7.96 17.13 11.34
CA GLY A 467 8.57 18.04 12.30
C GLY A 467 8.48 19.52 11.94
N ILE A 468 8.94 20.37 12.87
CA ILE A 468 9.04 21.84 12.66
C ILE A 468 10.00 22.21 11.52
N GLN A 469 11.01 21.37 11.25
CA GLN A 469 11.96 21.55 10.16
C GLN A 469 11.24 21.62 8.81
N ASP A 470 10.22 20.79 8.57
CA ASP A 470 9.46 20.78 7.31
C ASP A 470 8.60 22.04 7.11
N VAL A 471 8.25 22.75 8.20
CA VAL A 471 7.57 24.07 8.10
C VAL A 471 8.55 25.14 7.60
N THR A 472 9.78 25.14 8.11
CA THR A 472 10.86 26.04 7.66
C THR A 472 11.30 25.68 6.24
N TYR A 473 11.46 24.40 5.95
CA TYR A 473 11.78 23.88 4.63
C TYR A 473 10.71 24.24 3.59
N THR A 474 9.42 24.10 3.92
CA THR A 474 8.32 24.60 3.07
C THR A 474 8.47 26.10 2.80
N ALA A 475 8.83 26.90 3.82
CA ALA A 475 9.00 28.33 3.67
C ALA A 475 10.19 28.69 2.75
N ASP A 476 11.30 27.96 2.83
CA ASP A 476 12.47 28.16 1.95
C ASP A 476 12.21 27.64 0.52
N TRP A 477 11.56 26.50 0.36
CA TRP A 477 11.09 25.96 -0.91
C TRP A 477 10.19 26.97 -1.67
N LEU A 478 9.17 27.49 -1.00
CA LEU A 478 8.26 28.48 -1.62
C LEU A 478 8.97 29.81 -1.91
N GLN A 479 10.03 30.16 -1.16
CA GLN A 479 10.85 31.33 -1.49
C GLN A 479 11.74 31.07 -2.72
N ASP A 480 12.36 29.90 -2.79
CA ASP A 480 13.22 29.51 -3.90
C ASP A 480 12.44 29.41 -5.21
N LEU A 481 11.22 28.85 -5.19
CA LEU A 481 10.28 28.87 -6.32
C LEU A 481 10.05 30.29 -6.87
N VAL A 482 9.74 31.27 -6.01
CA VAL A 482 9.61 32.67 -6.45
C VAL A 482 10.93 33.19 -7.02
N SER A 483 12.07 32.82 -6.42
CA SER A 483 13.39 33.28 -6.87
C SER A 483 13.80 32.72 -8.24
N VAL A 484 13.44 31.47 -8.56
CA VAL A 484 13.64 30.89 -9.90
C VAL A 484 12.59 31.36 -10.93
N GLY A 485 11.58 32.11 -10.50
CA GLY A 485 10.57 32.73 -11.36
C GLY A 485 9.28 31.94 -11.53
N TYR A 486 9.03 30.94 -10.69
CA TYR A 486 7.76 30.22 -10.66
C TYR A 486 6.60 31.12 -10.22
N LYS A 487 5.44 30.96 -10.85
CA LYS A 487 4.21 31.68 -10.51
C LYS A 487 3.30 30.76 -9.70
N GLN A 488 2.86 31.19 -8.52
CA GLN A 488 1.80 30.46 -7.79
C GLN A 488 0.55 30.37 -8.67
N PRO A 489 -0.13 29.21 -8.75
CA PRO A 489 -1.45 29.13 -9.37
C PRO A 489 -2.49 29.97 -8.60
N ASP A 490 -3.56 30.36 -9.30
CA ASP A 490 -4.70 31.04 -8.70
C ASP A 490 -5.59 30.07 -7.92
N LEU A 491 -6.24 30.58 -6.87
CA LEU A 491 -7.17 29.81 -6.03
C LEU A 491 -8.51 29.63 -6.75
N LEU A 492 -9.11 28.44 -6.63
CA LEU A 492 -10.46 28.19 -7.10
C LEU A 492 -11.46 29.06 -6.31
N VAL A 493 -12.23 29.88 -7.03
CA VAL A 493 -13.25 30.75 -6.43
C VAL A 493 -14.29 29.89 -5.70
N HIS A 494 -14.58 30.24 -4.44
CA HIS A 494 -15.65 29.61 -3.67
C HIS A 494 -17.00 29.94 -4.32
N GLY A 495 -17.56 28.94 -5.00
CA GLY A 495 -18.61 29.08 -6.02
C GLY A 495 -18.49 27.91 -7.01
N ALA A 496 -17.41 27.87 -7.79
CA ALA A 496 -17.08 26.73 -8.66
C ALA A 496 -16.75 25.44 -7.86
N ALA A 497 -16.45 25.56 -6.57
CA ALA A 497 -16.31 24.43 -5.65
C ALA A 497 -17.65 23.73 -5.30
N ASN A 498 -18.78 24.37 -5.60
CA ASN A 498 -20.13 23.88 -5.34
C ASN A 498 -20.82 23.40 -6.63
N ASP A 499 -20.05 23.07 -7.67
CA ASP A 499 -20.55 22.29 -8.82
C ASP A 499 -20.75 20.80 -8.46
N THR A 500 -20.99 20.53 -7.17
CA THR A 500 -22.02 19.59 -6.72
C THR A 500 -23.40 20.04 -7.18
N SER A 501 -23.60 20.12 -8.50
CA SER A 501 -24.87 19.67 -9.06
C SER A 501 -25.11 18.23 -8.56
N PRO A 502 -26.37 17.81 -8.32
CA PRO A 502 -26.64 16.42 -7.94
C PRO A 502 -26.04 15.50 -9.01
N GLN A 503 -25.17 14.57 -8.61
CA GLN A 503 -24.33 13.78 -9.53
C GLN A 503 -25.12 12.81 -10.44
N SER A 504 -26.46 12.83 -10.38
CA SER A 504 -27.42 12.11 -11.22
C SER A 504 -27.40 12.48 -12.71
N HIS A 505 -26.49 13.35 -13.14
CA HIS A 505 -26.31 13.77 -14.54
C HIS A 505 -24.86 13.66 -15.04
N LEU A 506 -23.95 13.04 -14.28
CA LEU A 506 -22.66 12.62 -14.81
C LEU A 506 -22.83 11.28 -15.54
N ASP A 507 -22.35 11.19 -16.78
CA ASP A 507 -22.31 9.91 -17.51
C ASP A 507 -21.48 8.90 -16.71
N HIS A 508 -22.16 7.91 -16.16
CA HIS A 508 -21.52 6.76 -15.53
C HIS A 508 -21.00 5.81 -16.59
N MET A 509 -19.76 5.38 -16.43
CA MET A 509 -19.14 4.35 -17.26
C MET A 509 -18.82 3.14 -16.40
N GLU A 510 -19.32 1.98 -16.82
CA GLU A 510 -18.82 0.70 -16.34
C GLU A 510 -17.46 0.41 -17.00
N PHE A 511 -16.47 0.09 -16.18
CA PHE A 511 -15.16 -0.34 -16.62
C PHE A 511 -14.70 -1.51 -15.74
N VAL A 512 -14.34 -2.62 -16.39
CA VAL A 512 -13.78 -3.81 -15.74
C VAL A 512 -12.40 -4.04 -16.35
N PRO A 513 -11.31 -3.93 -15.57
CA PRO A 513 -9.96 -4.20 -16.08
C PRO A 513 -9.75 -5.67 -16.35
N LEU A 514 -8.72 -5.98 -17.14
CA LEU A 514 -8.27 -7.36 -17.35
C LEU A 514 -7.96 -8.02 -16.00
N ALA A 515 -8.50 -9.23 -15.80
CA ALA A 515 -8.22 -10.04 -14.63
C ALA A 515 -6.81 -10.66 -14.75
N ILE A 516 -5.82 -10.01 -14.16
CA ILE A 516 -4.44 -10.48 -14.12
C ILE A 516 -4.27 -11.40 -12.89
N PRO A 517 -3.51 -12.50 -12.97
CA PRO A 517 -3.17 -13.31 -11.81
C PRO A 517 -2.60 -12.47 -10.68
N SER A 518 -3.07 -12.71 -9.45
CA SER A 518 -2.71 -11.90 -8.29
C SER A 518 -1.45 -12.45 -7.61
N ALA A 519 -0.63 -11.57 -7.05
CA ALA A 519 0.57 -12.01 -6.33
C ALA A 519 0.18 -12.56 -4.94
N HIS A 520 0.36 -13.87 -4.74
CA HIS A 520 0.10 -14.61 -3.51
C HIS A 520 1.13 -15.73 -3.30
N LEU A 521 1.57 -15.95 -2.05
CA LEU A 521 2.42 -17.08 -1.68
C LEU A 521 1.71 -18.43 -1.87
N GLY A 522 2.40 -19.39 -2.48
CA GLY A 522 2.22 -20.84 -2.24
C GLY A 522 0.87 -21.46 -2.61
N VAL A 523 -0.07 -20.68 -3.13
CA VAL A 523 -1.37 -21.16 -3.63
C VAL A 523 -1.43 -20.82 -5.12
N GLU A 524 -1.46 -21.85 -5.95
CA GLU A 524 -1.69 -21.69 -7.39
C GLU A 524 -3.12 -21.17 -7.63
N GLU A 525 -3.31 -19.84 -7.68
CA GLU A 525 -4.53 -19.25 -8.20
C GLU A 525 -4.71 -19.71 -9.65
N SER A 526 -5.69 -20.60 -9.86
CA SER A 526 -5.91 -21.34 -11.11
C SER A 526 -6.57 -20.47 -12.18
N GLY A 527 -6.00 -19.28 -12.43
CA GLY A 527 -6.57 -18.20 -13.22
C GLY A 527 -7.88 -17.64 -12.65
N THR A 528 -8.56 -16.82 -13.45
CA THR A 528 -9.92 -16.30 -13.14
C THR A 528 -10.91 -17.44 -12.91
N VAL A 529 -10.71 -18.57 -13.60
CA VAL A 529 -11.44 -19.84 -13.40
C VAL A 529 -11.34 -20.29 -11.94
N GLY A 530 -10.15 -20.23 -11.32
CA GLY A 530 -9.95 -20.58 -9.92
C GLY A 530 -10.79 -19.74 -8.95
N TYR A 531 -10.91 -18.43 -9.17
CA TYR A 531 -11.73 -17.55 -8.31
C TYR A 531 -13.24 -17.80 -8.50
N GLU A 532 -13.70 -17.91 -9.74
CA GLU A 532 -15.11 -18.21 -10.03
C GLU A 532 -15.51 -19.62 -9.57
N VAL A 533 -14.65 -20.62 -9.77
CA VAL A 533 -14.84 -21.98 -9.26
C VAL A 533 -14.76 -22.00 -7.73
N ALA A 534 -13.88 -21.25 -7.07
CA ALA A 534 -13.84 -21.17 -5.61
C ALA A 534 -15.13 -20.55 -5.03
N ASN A 535 -15.66 -19.49 -5.65
CA ASN A 535 -16.95 -18.94 -5.26
C ASN A 535 -18.12 -19.89 -5.58
N LEU A 536 -18.11 -20.55 -6.73
CA LEU A 536 -19.10 -21.58 -7.08
C LEU A 536 -19.03 -22.79 -6.14
N LEU A 537 -17.85 -23.19 -5.67
CA LEU A 537 -17.66 -24.23 -4.64
C LEU A 537 -18.16 -23.75 -3.27
N ARG A 538 -17.94 -22.49 -2.89
CA ARG A 538 -18.51 -21.89 -1.67
C ARG A 538 -20.04 -21.84 -1.73
N TRP A 539 -20.62 -21.41 -2.85
CA TRP A 539 -22.06 -21.42 -3.09
C TRP A 539 -22.62 -22.84 -3.08
N ASN A 540 -22.01 -23.81 -3.77
CA ASN A 540 -22.45 -25.21 -3.73
C ASN A 540 -22.27 -25.85 -2.34
N LYS A 541 -21.29 -25.45 -1.53
CA LYS A 541 -21.16 -25.91 -0.14
C LYS A 541 -22.28 -25.36 0.76
N PHE A 542 -22.80 -24.16 0.48
CA PHE A 542 -23.86 -23.54 1.27
C PHE A 542 -25.27 -23.92 0.77
N TYR A 543 -25.53 -23.79 -0.53
CA TYR A 543 -26.83 -23.99 -1.18
C TYR A 543 -27.02 -25.37 -1.83
N GLY A 544 -25.94 -26.10 -2.10
CA GLY A 544 -26.02 -27.37 -2.85
C GLY A 544 -26.72 -28.51 -2.10
N ASN A 545 -27.04 -28.34 -0.82
CA ASN A 545 -27.90 -29.24 -0.06
C ASN A 545 -29.26 -28.62 0.31
N ILE A 546 -29.62 -27.48 -0.30
CA ILE A 546 -30.94 -26.84 -0.19
C ILE A 546 -31.70 -27.13 -1.49
N VAL A 547 -33.01 -27.41 -1.38
CA VAL A 547 -33.88 -27.56 -2.56
C VAL A 547 -34.48 -26.20 -2.92
N LEU A 548 -34.21 -25.71 -4.13
CA LEU A 548 -34.87 -24.53 -4.67
C LEU A 548 -36.19 -24.94 -5.34
N ILE A 549 -37.31 -24.44 -4.84
CA ILE A 549 -38.64 -24.60 -5.44
C ILE A 549 -38.99 -23.29 -6.13
N LEU A 550 -39.07 -23.31 -7.47
CA LEU A 550 -39.24 -22.11 -8.29
C LEU A 550 -40.55 -22.17 -9.08
N HIS A 551 -41.44 -21.21 -8.84
CA HIS A 551 -42.72 -21.08 -9.52
C HIS A 551 -42.61 -20.16 -10.75
N CYS A 552 -42.96 -20.70 -11.92
CA CYS A 552 -42.95 -20.01 -13.21
C CYS A 552 -44.38 -19.64 -13.63
N THR A 553 -44.62 -18.34 -13.73
CA THR A 553 -45.89 -17.72 -14.19
C THR A 553 -45.87 -17.46 -15.70
N SER A 554 -44.68 -17.23 -16.27
CA SER A 554 -44.45 -16.94 -17.70
C SER A 554 -44.26 -18.21 -18.56
N PRO A 555 -44.21 -18.13 -19.91
CA PRO A 555 -44.03 -19.29 -20.79
C PRO A 555 -42.79 -20.14 -20.45
N ILE A 556 -43.03 -21.43 -20.18
CA ILE A 556 -42.06 -22.39 -19.64
C ILE A 556 -40.81 -22.46 -20.53
N ASP A 557 -41.00 -22.56 -21.84
CA ASP A 557 -39.98 -22.86 -22.86
C ASP A 557 -38.73 -21.96 -22.76
N HIS A 558 -38.90 -20.69 -22.39
CA HIS A 558 -37.81 -19.74 -22.19
C HIS A 558 -37.48 -19.53 -20.71
N THR A 559 -38.50 -19.29 -19.87
CA THR A 559 -38.31 -18.90 -18.47
C THR A 559 -37.77 -20.05 -17.61
N ALA A 560 -38.26 -21.27 -17.80
CA ALA A 560 -37.78 -22.43 -17.06
C ALA A 560 -36.32 -22.79 -17.39
N ILE A 561 -35.92 -22.68 -18.67
CA ILE A 561 -34.52 -22.91 -19.08
C ILE A 561 -33.61 -21.85 -18.44
N GLY A 562 -33.96 -20.57 -18.53
CA GLY A 562 -33.17 -19.47 -17.96
C GLY A 562 -32.90 -19.65 -16.47
N TRP A 563 -33.93 -19.89 -15.66
CA TRP A 563 -33.77 -20.11 -14.22
C TRP A 563 -33.00 -21.38 -13.88
N LYS A 564 -33.21 -22.47 -14.63
CA LYS A 564 -32.50 -23.74 -14.43
C LYS A 564 -31.02 -23.64 -14.79
N MET A 565 -30.65 -22.83 -15.79
CA MET A 565 -29.25 -22.51 -16.12
C MET A 565 -28.60 -21.59 -15.09
N LEU A 566 -29.35 -20.60 -14.54
CA LEU A 566 -28.85 -19.67 -13.54
C LEU A 566 -28.60 -20.36 -12.18
N TYR A 567 -29.62 -21.02 -11.63
CA TYR A 567 -29.58 -21.58 -10.28
C TYR A 567 -29.06 -23.02 -10.21
N GLY A 568 -29.15 -23.80 -11.29
CA GLY A 568 -28.63 -25.18 -11.35
C GLY A 568 -27.11 -25.31 -11.26
N ARG A 569 -26.37 -24.19 -11.25
CA ARG A 569 -24.93 -24.13 -10.95
C ARG A 569 -24.62 -24.02 -9.45
N ILE A 570 -25.64 -23.83 -8.60
CA ILE A 570 -25.52 -23.45 -7.17
C ILE A 570 -26.36 -24.38 -6.28
N PHE A 571 -27.56 -24.73 -6.74
CA PHE A 571 -28.46 -25.68 -6.10
C PHE A 571 -28.43 -27.00 -6.89
N LYS A 572 -28.11 -28.12 -6.24
CA LYS A 572 -28.15 -29.45 -6.89
C LYS A 572 -29.57 -29.87 -7.26
N SER A 573 -30.56 -29.41 -6.50
CA SER A 573 -31.98 -29.71 -6.67
C SER A 573 -32.75 -28.43 -6.93
N VAL A 574 -33.23 -28.26 -8.18
CA VAL A 574 -34.15 -27.20 -8.58
C VAL A 574 -35.44 -27.85 -9.07
N VAL A 575 -36.54 -27.64 -8.33
CA VAL A 575 -37.89 -28.08 -8.66
C VAL A 575 -38.64 -26.92 -9.30
N LEU A 576 -39.29 -27.15 -10.44
CA LEU A 576 -40.05 -26.15 -11.18
C LEU A 576 -41.55 -26.42 -11.03
N LEU A 577 -42.32 -25.38 -10.67
CA LEU A 577 -43.78 -25.41 -10.55
C LEU A 577 -44.40 -24.46 -11.59
N SER A 578 -45.49 -24.85 -12.25
CA SER A 578 -46.24 -23.95 -13.15
C SER A 578 -47.68 -24.44 -13.36
N SER A 579 -48.55 -23.58 -13.88
CA SER A 579 -49.94 -23.93 -14.22
C SER A 579 -50.07 -24.88 -15.42
N LYS A 580 -49.01 -25.05 -16.22
CA LYS A 580 -48.90 -26.04 -17.30
C LYS A 580 -47.91 -27.14 -16.94
N ASN A 581 -48.26 -28.38 -17.26
CA ASN A 581 -47.36 -29.53 -17.17
C ASN A 581 -46.34 -29.50 -18.33
N ASP A 582 -45.07 -29.78 -18.04
CA ASP A 582 -44.05 -30.01 -19.05
C ASP A 582 -43.13 -31.17 -18.65
N SER A 583 -43.22 -32.27 -19.40
CA SER A 583 -42.44 -33.50 -19.19
C SER A 583 -40.98 -33.40 -19.67
N GLN A 584 -40.67 -32.47 -20.57
CA GLN A 584 -39.32 -32.25 -21.10
C GLN A 584 -38.44 -31.52 -20.08
N PHE A 585 -39.00 -30.52 -19.39
CA PHE A 585 -38.29 -29.75 -18.35
C PHE A 585 -38.50 -30.29 -16.92
N LYS A 586 -39.42 -31.25 -16.74
CA LYS A 586 -39.87 -31.84 -15.46
C LYS A 586 -40.52 -30.81 -14.54
N VAL A 587 -41.48 -30.05 -15.08
CA VAL A 587 -42.28 -29.08 -14.34
C VAL A 587 -43.47 -29.79 -13.69
N LEU A 588 -43.65 -29.64 -12.39
CA LEU A 588 -44.84 -30.14 -11.69
C LEU A 588 -46.00 -29.17 -11.92
N GLN A 589 -47.16 -29.69 -12.29
CA GLN A 589 -48.34 -28.86 -12.55
C GLN A 589 -49.03 -28.45 -11.25
N THR A 590 -49.24 -27.16 -11.05
CA THR A 590 -49.90 -26.58 -9.87
C THR A 590 -50.76 -25.38 -10.26
N GLU A 591 -51.99 -25.28 -9.75
CA GLU A 591 -52.75 -24.02 -9.84
C GLU A 591 -52.04 -22.91 -9.05
N ASP A 592 -51.99 -21.69 -9.59
CA ASP A 592 -51.28 -20.56 -8.98
C ASP A 592 -51.86 -20.12 -7.62
N SER A 593 -53.12 -20.47 -7.36
CA SER A 593 -53.83 -20.31 -6.09
C SER A 593 -53.56 -21.43 -5.07
N GLN A 594 -52.97 -22.55 -5.50
CA GLN A 594 -52.82 -23.78 -4.69
C GLN A 594 -51.40 -24.36 -4.71
N ILE A 595 -50.39 -23.58 -5.10
CA ILE A 595 -48.97 -23.97 -5.22
C ILE A 595 -48.47 -24.78 -4.01
N TYR A 596 -48.90 -24.40 -2.80
CA TYR A 596 -48.55 -25.06 -1.55
C TYR A 596 -48.95 -26.56 -1.47
N ARG A 597 -49.92 -27.02 -2.27
CA ARG A 597 -50.33 -28.44 -2.33
C ARG A 597 -49.26 -29.36 -2.90
N ALA A 598 -48.30 -28.85 -3.67
CA ALA A 598 -47.16 -29.64 -4.16
C ALA A 598 -46.03 -29.76 -3.12
N PHE A 599 -46.02 -28.94 -2.06
CA PHE A 599 -44.92 -28.91 -1.10
C PHE A 599 -44.76 -30.23 -0.31
N PRO A 600 -45.83 -30.90 0.20
CA PRO A 600 -45.68 -32.19 0.88
C PRO A 600 -44.99 -33.25 0.02
N GLU A 601 -45.38 -33.41 -1.24
CA GLU A 601 -44.76 -34.37 -2.16
C GLU A 601 -43.27 -34.05 -2.42
N ILE A 602 -42.92 -32.76 -2.48
CA ILE A 602 -41.52 -32.32 -2.61
C ILE A 602 -40.74 -32.61 -1.32
N PHE A 603 -41.34 -32.39 -0.14
CA PHE A 603 -40.68 -32.63 1.14
C PHE A 603 -40.46 -34.14 1.38
N GLU A 604 -41.43 -34.99 1.05
CA GLU A 604 -41.30 -36.45 1.09
C GLU A 604 -40.28 -36.99 0.07
N ARG A 605 -40.12 -36.32 -1.08
CA ARG A 605 -39.13 -36.67 -2.11
C ARG A 605 -37.70 -36.27 -1.76
N TYR A 606 -37.51 -35.31 -0.85
CA TYR A 606 -36.20 -34.75 -0.48
C TYR A 606 -36.01 -34.73 1.05
N THR A 607 -35.84 -35.91 1.64
CA THR A 607 -35.75 -36.08 3.11
C THR A 607 -34.37 -35.76 3.72
N ASP A 608 -33.28 -35.81 2.92
CA ASP A 608 -31.89 -35.60 3.35
C ASP A 608 -31.33 -34.28 2.80
N VAL A 609 -31.90 -33.16 3.26
CA VAL A 609 -31.57 -31.80 2.79
C VAL A 609 -31.50 -30.79 3.95
N ASP A 610 -30.66 -29.77 3.80
CA ASP A 610 -30.49 -28.66 4.76
C ASP A 610 -31.77 -27.79 4.90
N GLY A 611 -32.67 -27.86 3.91
CA GLY A 611 -33.92 -27.13 3.89
C GLY A 611 -34.43 -26.84 2.48
N PHE A 612 -35.49 -26.03 2.41
CA PHE A 612 -36.20 -25.66 1.19
C PHE A 612 -36.24 -24.13 1.04
N LEU A 613 -36.07 -23.64 -0.18
CA LEU A 613 -36.19 -22.23 -0.52
C LEU A 613 -37.24 -22.07 -1.63
N PHE A 614 -38.33 -21.36 -1.35
CA PHE A 614 -39.36 -21.04 -2.34
C PHE A 614 -39.10 -19.67 -2.99
N LEU A 615 -39.24 -19.60 -4.32
CA LEU A 615 -39.06 -18.39 -5.11
C LEU A 615 -40.06 -18.34 -6.27
N LYS A 616 -40.45 -17.14 -6.69
CA LYS A 616 -41.30 -16.89 -7.86
C LYS A 616 -40.48 -16.24 -8.97
N ASP A 617 -40.83 -16.48 -10.23
CA ASP A 617 -40.11 -16.01 -11.42
C ASP A 617 -39.98 -14.48 -11.59
N TYR A 618 -40.69 -13.68 -10.80
CA TYR A 618 -40.50 -12.22 -10.72
C TYR A 618 -39.56 -11.76 -9.58
N VAL A 619 -38.87 -12.67 -8.90
CA VAL A 619 -37.93 -12.39 -7.80
C VAL A 619 -36.54 -12.94 -8.12
N ILE A 620 -35.49 -12.13 -7.98
CA ILE A 620 -34.10 -12.59 -8.13
C ILE A 620 -33.47 -12.82 -6.76
N LEU A 621 -33.00 -14.05 -6.51
CA LEU A 621 -32.24 -14.38 -5.32
C LEU A 621 -30.81 -13.82 -5.39
N ASN A 622 -30.49 -12.86 -4.52
CA ASN A 622 -29.12 -12.44 -4.24
C ASN A 622 -28.43 -13.49 -3.33
N TYR A 623 -28.04 -14.62 -3.92
CA TYR A 623 -27.42 -15.74 -3.20
C TYR A 623 -26.00 -15.43 -2.72
N TRP A 624 -25.32 -14.45 -3.31
CA TRP A 624 -23.93 -14.11 -2.94
C TRP A 624 -23.86 -13.37 -1.60
N ASN A 625 -24.75 -12.40 -1.34
CA ASN A 625 -24.81 -11.71 -0.05
C ASN A 625 -25.41 -12.61 1.06
N LEU A 626 -26.24 -13.60 0.71
CA LEU A 626 -26.88 -14.51 1.67
C LEU A 626 -25.96 -15.64 2.17
N LEU A 627 -24.69 -15.71 1.76
CA LEU A 627 -23.70 -16.69 2.27
C LEU A 627 -23.48 -16.61 3.80
N GLN A 628 -23.75 -15.47 4.43
CA GLN A 628 -23.64 -15.27 5.88
C GLN A 628 -24.99 -15.47 6.62
N ALA A 629 -26.04 -15.89 5.90
CA ALA A 629 -27.36 -16.10 6.48
C ALA A 629 -27.35 -17.30 7.45
N ASN A 630 -27.88 -17.09 8.66
CA ASN A 630 -28.17 -18.17 9.60
C ASN A 630 -29.29 -19.07 9.04
N LYS A 631 -28.92 -20.30 8.64
CA LYS A 631 -29.83 -21.33 8.09
C LYS A 631 -30.97 -21.72 9.04
N SER A 632 -30.78 -21.59 10.36
CA SER A 632 -31.74 -21.98 11.40
C SER A 632 -32.77 -20.90 11.74
N LYS A 633 -32.92 -19.86 10.93
CA LYS A 633 -33.93 -18.79 11.12
C LYS A 633 -34.85 -18.69 9.91
N LEU A 634 -36.11 -18.33 10.15
CA LEU A 634 -37.08 -18.08 9.09
C LEU A 634 -36.86 -16.67 8.50
N TRP A 635 -36.64 -16.59 7.19
CA TRP A 635 -36.34 -15.34 6.48
C TRP A 635 -37.60 -14.77 5.83
N ASN A 636 -38.32 -13.89 6.53
CA ASN A 636 -39.46 -13.18 5.95
C ASN A 636 -39.05 -11.76 5.50
N LEU A 637 -39.21 -11.46 4.21
CA LEU A 637 -38.95 -10.16 3.61
C LEU A 637 -40.12 -9.17 3.78
N HIS A 638 -41.30 -9.66 4.15
CA HIS A 638 -42.43 -8.84 4.54
C HIS A 638 -42.47 -8.67 6.07
N LYS A 639 -42.73 -7.44 6.54
CA LYS A 639 -43.14 -7.21 7.92
C LYS A 639 -44.53 -7.83 8.12
N VAL A 640 -44.58 -9.04 8.68
CA VAL A 640 -45.80 -9.61 9.24
C VAL A 640 -46.36 -8.63 10.26
N SER A 641 -47.65 -8.32 10.18
CA SER A 641 -48.28 -7.45 11.18
C SER A 641 -48.42 -8.21 12.51
N PRO A 642 -48.33 -7.54 13.69
CA PRO A 642 -48.47 -8.23 14.98
C PRO A 642 -49.82 -8.92 15.23
N ASN A 643 -50.80 -8.72 14.35
CA ASN A 643 -52.14 -9.29 14.48
C ASN A 643 -52.26 -10.67 13.80
N GLU A 644 -51.62 -10.88 12.64
CA GLU A 644 -51.73 -12.13 11.85
C GLU A 644 -51.21 -13.37 12.60
N MET A 645 -50.41 -13.18 13.65
CA MET A 645 -49.84 -14.25 14.47
C MET A 645 -50.74 -14.68 15.64
N LYS A 646 -51.95 -14.10 15.80
CA LYS A 646 -52.90 -14.44 16.87
C LYS A 646 -54.04 -15.37 16.44
N ASP A 647 -54.38 -15.39 15.15
CA ASP A 647 -55.60 -16.05 14.66
C ASP A 647 -55.35 -17.51 14.20
N ASN A 648 -54.18 -18.10 14.52
CA ASN A 648 -53.79 -19.46 14.14
C ASN A 648 -52.98 -20.18 15.25
N ILE A 649 -53.51 -20.22 16.47
CA ILE A 649 -53.11 -21.13 17.56
C ILE A 649 -54.38 -21.73 18.18
#